data_AF-A0A6N2RMX9-F1
#
_entry.id   AF-A0A6N2RMX9-F1
#
_cell.length_a   1.000
_cell.length_b   1.000
_cell.length_c   1.000
_cell.angle_alpha   90.00
_cell.angle_beta   90.00
_cell.angle_gamma   90.00
#
_symmetry.space_group_name_H-M   'P 1'
#
loop_
_entity.id
_entity.type
_entity.pdbx_description
1 polymer ?
#
loop_
_entity_poly.entity_id
_entity_poly.type
_entity_poly.pdbx_seq_one_letter_code
_entity_poly.pdbx_strand_id
1 'polypeptide(L)'
;MGYQDEDELSEEGFLEMLADYEKLSKLQEQYRELPHSPQRVELCREAVAVADRLEEPSEQMIGRFDLAYAYIFGDDPAKALPVCAEFMRLHQENPGELGEAEGDAMISVAMLAGSIARRLPQIPLEQCKSLLAEFRDQVRTYGLGERLWQCHAGEFAMMTGDLAALEEHLDRFQAAERDDVSDCAVCETGAMAEYLLALGRRTEAVALVEELLEKQEFCEEQPWKLLSILTDDALERNDLQEAERFSAAMVIQPIKAAADLRRVGTLLRMKGASGDWKDGSKLLKKALPWTANFWDQELLFYFYLGAASFYQAYSAEHTEIKLPPVPGFTDCPENGVYDCAALARWFWKRAEEIGGRFDRRNGSSNYRERLKRLMNDPLKKEESKMGEIEQEQEEPLEEALGESGQSRKGSFAGFVLLSEGEWDKRQFIQDMKEKWDIAVVEDADQRDDAVVFKVDDMIAAVSLMPAPIPNGEAEANAENNYLWKDAVKVAKEHRAHLMVAVLGKEENILEKGMFYTKLAAACCRQKYAVGVYTSGVVFEPRFYESFADMMQEGELPIFNWVWFGLYRSKGGLNAYTYGMDVFGKDEMEVLNADAEPDDLRNFLASLTGFVLENNIELQDGKTIGFTAEDKHTITRSPGVSLPEEQMTLKISWNPLDDGGEDDSDGENPKDEGQNEPEVYTEDEVEAIEDHIERCFGPVETVLHELVSPDIHVDIYVVAPSEERNYYTLLTMGMGAHRMNVPKELAEYKLERAELAIALPADWKLNQESIQDERWYWPIRLLKALARLPIVNDTWLAWGHTMDNTRPFAENTELCAFILAGAQSPVEGCQVCTLPDGDEINFYQVLPLYRNELEYKLQHDADALLDRMADISFVVRTDRRNIIR
;
A
#
# COMPACT_ATOMS: atom_id res chain seq x y z
N MET A 1 60.79 -50.79 38.06
CA MET A 1 61.68 -49.64 37.85
C MET A 1 61.69 -49.37 36.36
N GLY A 2 61.45 -48.13 35.95
CA GLY A 2 61.09 -47.79 34.57
C GLY A 2 59.60 -47.48 34.40
N TYR A 3 59.03 -46.66 35.30
CA TYR A 3 58.13 -45.62 34.79
C TYR A 3 59.07 -44.62 34.12
N GLN A 4 58.89 -44.40 32.82
CA GLN A 4 59.58 -43.32 32.12
C GLN A 4 58.81 -42.03 32.39
N ASP A 5 59.56 -40.93 32.43
CA ASP A 5 59.08 -39.61 32.75
C ASP A 5 57.95 -39.20 31.78
N GLU A 6 56.79 -38.83 32.33
CA GLU A 6 55.82 -37.99 31.63
C GLU A 6 56.38 -36.56 31.66
N ASP A 7 56.28 -35.82 30.54
CA ASP A 7 56.95 -34.53 30.37
C ASP A 7 56.44 -33.47 31.37
N GLU A 8 57.18 -33.27 32.46
CA GLU A 8 57.00 -32.10 33.33
C GLU A 8 57.36 -30.82 32.54
N LEU A 9 56.34 -30.14 32.04
CA LEU A 9 56.43 -28.78 31.47
C LEU A 9 57.29 -27.90 32.38
N SER A 10 58.28 -27.22 31.79
CA SER A 10 59.12 -26.28 32.52
C SER A 10 58.26 -25.16 33.12
N GLU A 11 58.72 -24.54 34.22
CA GLU A 11 57.97 -23.44 34.88
C GLU A 11 57.65 -22.30 33.90
N GLU A 12 58.55 -22.01 32.95
CA GLU A 12 58.31 -21.06 31.85
C GLU A 12 57.24 -21.57 30.87
N GLY A 13 57.28 -22.84 30.44
CA GLY A 13 56.29 -23.41 29.52
C GLY A 13 54.89 -23.56 30.13
N PHE A 14 54.79 -23.87 31.43
CA PHE A 14 53.52 -23.89 32.15
C PHE A 14 52.90 -22.48 32.27
N LEU A 15 53.73 -21.45 32.49
CA LEU A 15 53.28 -20.06 32.49
C LEU A 15 52.88 -19.57 31.09
N GLU A 16 53.58 -19.99 30.04
CA GLU A 16 53.23 -19.69 28.65
C GLU A 16 51.90 -20.34 28.25
N MET A 17 51.68 -21.62 28.60
CA MET A 17 50.42 -22.32 28.42
C MET A 17 49.25 -21.62 29.13
N LEU A 18 49.42 -21.23 30.40
CA LEU A 18 48.38 -20.48 31.14
C LEU A 18 48.08 -19.12 30.51
N ALA A 19 49.10 -18.42 29.98
CA ALA A 19 48.92 -17.16 29.29
C ALA A 19 48.17 -17.33 27.95
N ASP A 20 48.42 -18.43 27.22
CA ASP A 20 47.68 -18.75 25.99
C ASP A 20 46.23 -19.18 26.28
N TYR A 21 45.95 -19.91 27.36
CA TYR A 21 44.58 -20.15 27.83
C TYR A 21 43.84 -18.84 28.18
N GLU A 22 44.46 -17.95 28.97
CA GLU A 22 43.86 -16.64 29.32
C GLU A 22 43.66 -15.77 28.06
N LYS A 23 44.58 -15.84 27.10
CA LYS A 23 44.47 -15.14 25.82
C LYS A 23 43.35 -15.71 24.94
N LEU A 24 43.24 -17.04 24.82
CA LEU A 24 42.19 -17.70 24.06
C LEU A 24 40.81 -17.32 24.61
N SER A 25 40.61 -17.46 25.93
CA SER A 25 39.36 -17.08 26.59
C SER A 25 38.98 -15.62 26.32
N LYS A 26 39.93 -14.68 26.36
CA LYS A 26 39.67 -13.26 26.04
C LYS A 26 39.35 -13.02 24.59
N LEU A 27 40.02 -13.71 23.65
CA LEU A 27 39.71 -13.61 22.23
C LEU A 27 38.30 -14.15 21.94
N GLN A 28 37.94 -15.29 22.53
CA GLN A 28 36.62 -15.88 22.43
C GLN A 28 35.52 -14.96 22.97
N GLU A 29 35.72 -14.36 24.15
CA GLU A 29 34.81 -13.36 24.72
C GLU A 29 34.65 -12.16 23.75
N GLN A 30 35.76 -11.57 23.31
CA GLN A 30 35.76 -10.42 22.41
C GLN A 30 35.07 -10.69 21.07
N TYR A 31 35.37 -11.79 20.39
CA TYR A 31 34.80 -12.05 19.06
C TYR A 31 33.33 -12.50 19.11
N ARG A 32 32.88 -13.09 20.23
CA ARG A 32 31.46 -13.43 20.46
C ARG A 32 30.61 -12.18 20.69
N GLU A 33 31.14 -11.14 21.33
CA GLU A 33 30.46 -9.84 21.48
C GLU A 33 30.44 -9.00 20.18
N LEU A 34 31.35 -9.25 19.23
CA LEU A 34 31.41 -8.48 17.99
C LEU A 34 30.31 -8.88 16.97
N PRO A 35 29.70 -7.89 16.29
CA PRO A 35 28.89 -8.17 15.12
C PRO A 35 29.74 -8.74 13.99
N HIS A 36 29.09 -9.41 13.03
CA HIS A 36 29.73 -9.94 11.83
C HIS A 36 30.51 -8.84 11.11
N SER A 37 31.83 -9.00 11.04
CA SER A 37 32.75 -7.95 10.61
C SER A 37 34.14 -8.52 10.28
N PRO A 38 34.94 -7.82 9.46
CA PRO A 38 36.34 -8.20 9.21
C PRO A 38 37.20 -8.23 10.49
N GLN A 39 36.85 -7.43 11.51
CA GLN A 39 37.52 -7.45 12.81
C GLN A 39 37.24 -8.76 13.57
N ARG A 40 35.98 -9.23 13.57
CA ARG A 40 35.62 -10.53 14.15
C ARG A 40 36.38 -11.67 13.47
N VAL A 41 36.48 -11.65 12.14
CA VAL A 41 37.27 -12.65 11.38
C VAL A 41 38.72 -12.68 11.85
N GLU A 42 39.39 -11.52 11.97
CA GLU A 42 40.80 -11.49 12.39
C GLU A 42 40.99 -12.01 13.83
N LEU A 43 40.08 -11.69 14.76
CA LEU A 43 40.12 -12.25 16.12
C LEU A 43 39.87 -13.77 16.15
N CYS A 44 38.96 -14.30 15.32
CA CYS A 44 38.77 -15.74 15.19
C CYS A 44 40.02 -16.43 14.61
N ARG A 45 40.74 -15.79 13.68
CA ARG A 45 42.02 -16.31 13.15
C ARG A 45 43.12 -16.31 14.21
N GLU A 46 43.20 -15.26 15.03
CA GLU A 46 44.14 -15.24 16.16
C GLU A 46 43.78 -16.32 17.20
N ALA A 47 42.49 -16.52 17.48
CA ALA A 47 42.02 -17.57 18.38
C ALA A 47 42.38 -18.98 17.88
N VAL A 48 42.16 -19.28 16.59
CA VAL A 48 42.61 -20.55 15.97
C VAL A 48 44.12 -20.72 16.13
N ALA A 49 44.91 -19.67 15.86
CA ALA A 49 46.36 -19.75 16.02
C ALA A 49 46.81 -19.95 17.48
N VAL A 50 46.02 -19.54 18.47
CA VAL A 50 46.26 -19.81 19.91
C VAL A 50 45.85 -21.23 20.29
N ALA A 51 44.66 -21.68 19.88
CA ALA A 51 44.19 -23.06 20.08
C ALA A 51 45.14 -24.08 19.45
N ASP A 52 45.69 -23.78 18.27
CA ASP A 52 46.69 -24.62 17.60
C ASP A 52 48.01 -24.75 18.40
N ARG A 53 48.38 -23.76 19.23
CA ARG A 53 49.56 -23.84 20.12
C ARG A 53 49.28 -24.58 21.42
N LEU A 54 48.03 -24.57 21.89
CA LEU A 54 47.62 -25.33 23.08
C LEU A 54 47.53 -26.83 22.79
N GLU A 55 47.44 -27.23 21.53
CA GLU A 55 47.29 -28.62 21.07
C GLU A 55 46.03 -29.37 21.60
N GLU A 56 45.07 -28.62 22.17
CA GLU A 56 43.79 -29.13 22.68
C GLU A 56 42.77 -29.33 21.53
N PRO A 57 42.34 -30.57 21.20
CA PRO A 57 41.51 -30.83 20.03
C PRO A 57 40.13 -30.13 20.06
N SER A 58 39.52 -30.01 21.24
CA SER A 58 38.23 -29.34 21.44
C SER A 58 38.31 -27.86 21.08
N GLU A 59 39.30 -27.13 21.61
CA GLU A 59 39.53 -25.71 21.30
C GLU A 59 39.95 -25.50 19.83
N GLN A 60 40.76 -26.41 19.27
CA GLN A 60 41.13 -26.37 17.85
C GLN A 60 39.91 -26.52 16.92
N MET A 61 38.92 -27.32 17.31
CA MET A 61 37.66 -27.50 16.58
C MET A 61 36.70 -26.32 16.80
N ILE A 62 36.50 -25.87 18.05
CA ILE A 62 35.68 -24.69 18.37
C ILE A 62 36.17 -23.46 17.60
N GLY A 63 37.48 -23.19 17.62
CA GLY A 63 38.07 -22.07 16.88
C GLY A 63 37.81 -22.14 15.37
N ARG A 64 37.83 -23.35 14.78
CA ARG A 64 37.57 -23.55 13.34
C ARG A 64 36.09 -23.46 13.00
N PHE A 65 35.20 -23.93 13.88
CA PHE A 65 33.76 -23.70 13.76
C PHE A 65 33.46 -22.19 13.76
N ASP A 66 33.92 -21.47 14.78
CA ASP A 66 33.69 -20.03 14.92
C ASP A 66 34.33 -19.22 13.78
N LEU A 67 35.53 -19.62 13.30
CA LEU A 67 36.18 -19.00 12.14
C LEU A 67 35.44 -19.29 10.82
N ALA A 68 34.94 -20.50 10.61
CA ALA A 68 34.15 -20.83 9.42
C ALA A 68 32.90 -19.96 9.33
N TYR A 69 32.15 -19.83 10.43
CA TYR A 69 31.00 -18.93 10.53
C TYR A 69 31.39 -17.44 10.41
N ALA A 70 32.52 -17.01 10.97
CA ALA A 70 33.00 -15.64 10.81
C ALA A 70 33.28 -15.29 9.33
N TYR A 71 33.82 -16.23 8.53
CA TYR A 71 34.01 -16.02 7.09
C TYR A 71 32.70 -15.84 6.31
N ILE A 72 31.58 -16.41 6.75
CA ILE A 72 30.30 -16.33 6.03
C ILE A 72 29.74 -14.92 6.02
N PHE A 73 29.78 -14.26 7.18
CA PHE A 73 29.11 -12.99 7.42
C PHE A 73 30.08 -11.81 7.51
N GLY A 74 31.39 -12.04 7.67
CA GLY A 74 32.41 -11.00 7.91
C GLY A 74 33.45 -10.80 6.80
N ASP A 75 33.57 -11.71 5.82
CA ASP A 75 34.58 -11.69 4.75
C ASP A 75 34.08 -12.54 3.55
N ASP A 76 34.97 -13.09 2.72
CA ASP A 76 34.68 -14.02 1.61
C ASP A 76 34.40 -15.46 2.11
N PRO A 77 33.16 -15.97 1.98
CA PRO A 77 32.77 -17.31 2.42
C PRO A 77 33.52 -18.44 1.72
N ALA A 78 34.10 -18.23 0.53
CA ALA A 78 34.92 -19.25 -0.11
C ALA A 78 36.16 -19.63 0.74
N LYS A 79 36.57 -18.76 1.67
CA LYS A 79 37.63 -19.02 2.66
C LYS A 79 37.21 -19.99 3.77
N ALA A 80 35.91 -20.20 4.00
CA ALA A 80 35.43 -21.19 4.97
C ALA A 80 35.68 -22.63 4.50
N LEU A 81 35.64 -22.92 3.20
CA LEU A 81 35.83 -24.27 2.65
C LEU A 81 37.07 -25.03 3.17
N PRO A 82 38.30 -24.47 3.17
CA PRO A 82 39.45 -25.13 3.78
C PRO A 82 39.32 -25.26 5.31
N VAL A 83 38.71 -24.30 6.01
CA VAL A 83 38.49 -24.37 7.47
C VAL A 83 37.52 -25.48 7.83
N CYS A 84 36.43 -25.65 7.07
CA CYS A 84 35.51 -26.78 7.19
C CYS A 84 36.25 -28.11 6.98
N ALA A 85 37.13 -28.20 5.97
CA ALA A 85 37.93 -29.40 5.72
C ALA A 85 38.93 -29.71 6.87
N GLU A 86 39.54 -28.67 7.47
CA GLU A 86 40.38 -28.83 8.67
C GLU A 86 39.59 -29.29 9.89
N PHE A 87 38.40 -28.71 10.14
CA PHE A 87 37.49 -29.13 11.21
C PHE A 87 37.10 -30.61 11.06
N MET A 88 36.63 -31.00 9.87
CA MET A 88 36.24 -32.40 9.60
C MET A 88 37.41 -33.37 9.79
N ARG A 89 38.65 -32.97 9.44
CA ARG A 89 39.85 -33.77 9.68
C ARG A 89 40.17 -33.90 11.19
N LEU A 90 40.11 -32.80 11.94
CA LEU A 90 40.37 -32.82 13.39
C LEU A 90 39.37 -33.68 14.14
N HIS A 91 38.08 -33.62 13.77
CA HIS A 91 37.05 -34.49 14.31
C HIS A 91 37.27 -35.96 13.95
N GLN A 92 37.65 -36.27 12.69
CA GLN A 92 38.00 -37.63 12.28
C GLN A 92 39.20 -38.21 13.05
N GLU A 93 40.14 -37.35 13.47
CA GLU A 93 41.30 -37.72 14.28
C GLU A 93 40.96 -37.83 15.78
N ASN A 94 40.01 -37.03 16.28
CA ASN A 94 39.67 -36.89 17.70
C ASN A 94 38.12 -36.85 17.93
N PRO A 95 37.40 -37.97 17.70
CA PRO A 95 35.95 -38.01 17.87
C PRO A 95 35.54 -38.04 19.35
N GLY A 96 34.49 -37.30 19.71
CA GLY A 96 33.92 -37.18 21.05
C GLY A 96 34.37 -35.93 21.83
N GLU A 97 35.39 -35.20 21.35
CA GLU A 97 36.01 -34.07 22.06
C GLU A 97 35.12 -32.82 22.17
N LEU A 98 34.08 -32.70 21.33
CA LEU A 98 33.08 -31.62 21.42
C LEU A 98 31.91 -31.94 22.38
N GLY A 99 31.87 -33.15 22.94
CA GLY A 99 30.84 -33.57 23.90
C GLY A 99 29.43 -33.49 23.33
N GLU A 100 28.51 -32.88 24.08
CA GLU A 100 27.08 -32.80 23.69
C GLU A 100 26.84 -31.95 22.42
N ALA A 101 27.73 -31.01 22.08
CA ALA A 101 27.61 -30.13 20.92
C ALA A 101 28.17 -30.71 19.61
N GLU A 102 28.69 -31.94 19.63
CA GLU A 102 29.39 -32.52 18.48
C GLU A 102 28.50 -32.71 17.25
N GLY A 103 27.27 -33.22 17.44
CA GLY A 103 26.33 -33.46 16.34
C GLY A 103 25.96 -32.17 15.62
N ASP A 104 25.57 -31.14 16.38
CA ASP A 104 25.22 -29.82 15.90
C ASP A 104 26.36 -29.22 15.06
N ALA A 105 27.59 -29.27 15.59
CA ALA A 105 28.76 -28.71 14.94
C ALA A 105 29.13 -29.46 13.64
N MET A 106 29.09 -30.79 13.66
CA MET A 106 29.38 -31.64 12.50
C MET A 106 28.38 -31.44 11.36
N ILE A 107 27.09 -31.40 11.69
CA ILE A 107 26.00 -31.14 10.72
C ILE A 107 26.14 -29.74 10.14
N SER A 108 26.32 -28.73 10.99
CA SER A 108 26.49 -27.33 10.59
C SER A 108 27.67 -27.13 9.64
N VAL A 109 28.84 -27.69 9.95
CA VAL A 109 30.05 -27.55 9.11
C VAL A 109 29.91 -28.30 7.78
N ALA A 110 29.31 -29.50 7.78
CA ALA A 110 29.09 -30.26 6.55
C ALA A 110 28.07 -29.59 5.62
N MET A 111 26.97 -29.08 6.18
CA MET A 111 25.99 -28.24 5.47
C MET A 111 26.67 -27.01 4.88
N LEU A 112 27.47 -26.29 5.67
CA LEU A 112 28.11 -25.04 5.26
C LEU A 112 29.07 -25.23 4.09
N ALA A 113 29.90 -26.29 4.14
CA ALA A 113 30.80 -26.62 3.05
C ALA A 113 30.04 -26.91 1.74
N GLY A 114 28.94 -27.67 1.81
CA GLY A 114 28.08 -27.94 0.66
C GLY A 114 27.37 -26.69 0.12
N SER A 115 26.87 -25.84 1.01
CA SER A 115 26.05 -24.67 0.67
C SER A 115 26.86 -23.54 0.00
N ILE A 116 28.15 -23.42 0.31
CA ILE A 116 29.10 -22.53 -0.37
C ILE A 116 29.54 -23.15 -1.70
N ALA A 117 29.91 -24.44 -1.70
CA ALA A 117 30.47 -25.10 -2.88
C ALA A 117 29.52 -25.08 -4.09
N ARG A 118 28.22 -25.26 -3.85
CA ARG A 118 27.20 -25.21 -4.92
C ARG A 118 27.14 -23.86 -5.66
N ARG A 119 27.44 -22.73 -5.00
CA ARG A 119 27.38 -21.37 -5.60
C ARG A 119 28.66 -20.97 -6.37
N LEU A 120 29.66 -21.84 -6.38
CA LEU A 120 30.94 -21.64 -7.05
C LEU A 120 31.08 -22.60 -8.25
N PRO A 121 30.82 -22.14 -9.49
CA PRO A 121 30.79 -23.01 -10.68
C PRO A 121 32.18 -23.52 -11.09
N GLN A 122 33.26 -23.01 -10.48
CA GLN A 122 34.62 -23.57 -10.61
C GLN A 122 34.85 -24.83 -9.77
N ILE A 123 34.02 -25.10 -8.76
CA ILE A 123 34.08 -26.35 -7.99
C ILE A 123 33.38 -27.44 -8.79
N PRO A 124 34.00 -28.60 -9.07
CA PRO A 124 33.39 -29.66 -9.87
C PRO A 124 32.12 -30.24 -9.23
N LEU A 125 31.15 -30.63 -10.06
CA LEU A 125 29.88 -31.21 -9.59
C LEU A 125 30.09 -32.43 -8.68
N GLU A 126 31.07 -33.28 -8.98
CA GLU A 126 31.40 -34.46 -8.15
C GLU A 126 31.89 -34.07 -6.75
N GLN A 127 32.56 -32.92 -6.59
CA GLN A 127 32.95 -32.42 -5.28
C GLN A 127 31.72 -31.90 -4.51
N CYS A 128 30.79 -31.21 -5.17
CA CYS A 128 29.51 -30.81 -4.56
C CYS A 128 28.68 -32.05 -4.13
N LYS A 129 28.61 -33.09 -4.97
CA LYS A 129 27.97 -34.38 -4.61
C LYS A 129 28.63 -35.04 -3.41
N SER A 130 29.97 -35.02 -3.34
CA SER A 130 30.71 -35.58 -2.20
C SER A 130 30.40 -34.84 -0.90
N LEU A 131 30.31 -33.51 -0.92
CA LEU A 131 29.95 -32.70 0.25
C LEU A 131 28.49 -32.92 0.69
N LEU A 132 27.55 -33.04 -0.25
CA LEU A 132 26.15 -33.36 0.07
C LEU A 132 25.99 -34.80 0.62
N ALA A 133 26.79 -35.75 0.13
CA ALA A 133 26.84 -37.12 0.66
C ALA A 133 27.44 -37.16 2.06
N GLU A 134 28.52 -36.42 2.31
CA GLU A 134 29.12 -36.26 3.64
C GLU A 134 28.10 -35.69 4.63
N PHE A 135 27.42 -34.59 4.28
CA PHE A 135 26.37 -34.00 5.12
C PHE A 135 25.25 -35.00 5.46
N ARG A 136 24.72 -35.72 4.47
CA ARG A 136 23.74 -36.81 4.70
C ARG A 136 24.26 -37.87 5.67
N ASP A 137 25.52 -38.25 5.55
CA ASP A 137 26.10 -39.33 6.35
C ASP A 137 26.42 -38.86 7.78
N GLN A 138 26.69 -37.57 8.01
CA GLN A 138 26.70 -36.97 9.34
C GLN A 138 25.29 -36.95 9.98
N VAL A 139 24.27 -36.50 9.25
CA VAL A 139 22.86 -36.54 9.70
C VAL A 139 22.44 -37.93 10.15
N ARG A 140 22.82 -38.97 9.39
CA ARG A 140 22.57 -40.38 9.75
C ARG A 140 23.38 -40.88 10.95
N THR A 141 24.56 -40.31 11.19
CA THR A 141 25.45 -40.71 12.28
C THR A 141 24.94 -40.17 13.62
N TYR A 142 24.52 -38.91 13.66
CA TYR A 142 24.03 -38.25 14.87
C TYR A 142 22.50 -38.38 15.08
N GLY A 143 21.74 -38.72 14.04
CA GLY A 143 20.27 -38.85 14.12
C GLY A 143 19.54 -37.51 14.23
N LEU A 144 20.16 -36.46 13.71
CA LEU A 144 19.79 -35.04 13.81
C LEU A 144 19.94 -34.39 12.43
N GLY A 145 19.16 -33.36 12.11
CA GLY A 145 19.32 -32.56 10.89
C GLY A 145 18.72 -33.15 9.61
N GLU A 146 17.83 -34.13 9.71
CA GLU A 146 17.15 -34.72 8.54
C GLU A 146 16.41 -33.64 7.74
N ARG A 147 15.72 -32.73 8.43
CA ARG A 147 14.97 -31.63 7.81
C ARG A 147 15.86 -30.65 7.04
N LEU A 148 16.96 -30.22 7.68
CA LEU A 148 18.00 -29.38 7.05
C LEU A 148 18.62 -30.07 5.83
N TRP A 149 18.86 -31.39 5.92
CA TRP A 149 19.38 -32.16 4.79
C TRP A 149 18.39 -32.25 3.63
N GLN A 150 17.10 -32.50 3.88
CA GLN A 150 16.08 -32.53 2.83
C GLN A 150 15.98 -31.17 2.10
N CYS A 151 16.08 -30.06 2.84
CA CYS A 151 16.15 -28.72 2.27
C CYS A 151 17.33 -28.61 1.27
N HIS A 152 18.57 -28.81 1.70
CA HIS A 152 19.74 -28.65 0.82
C HIS A 152 19.83 -29.71 -0.29
N ALA A 153 19.29 -30.90 -0.09
CA ALA A 153 19.19 -31.91 -1.15
C ALA A 153 18.17 -31.49 -2.23
N GLY A 154 17.06 -30.85 -1.84
CA GLY A 154 16.12 -30.18 -2.74
C GLY A 154 16.81 -29.06 -3.55
N GLU A 155 17.55 -28.15 -2.91
CA GLU A 155 18.32 -27.13 -3.63
C GLU A 155 19.27 -27.73 -4.67
N PHE A 156 19.92 -28.86 -4.35
CA PHE A 156 20.85 -29.55 -5.25
C PHE A 156 20.13 -30.23 -6.43
N ALA A 157 18.97 -30.84 -6.19
CA ALA A 157 18.12 -31.42 -7.22
C ALA A 157 17.63 -30.33 -8.19
N MET A 158 17.14 -29.20 -7.67
CA MET A 158 16.76 -28.04 -8.48
C MET A 158 17.94 -27.47 -9.29
N MET A 159 19.11 -27.30 -8.66
CA MET A 159 20.34 -26.83 -9.31
C MET A 159 20.76 -27.72 -10.49
N THR A 160 20.57 -29.04 -10.36
CA THR A 160 20.93 -30.02 -11.40
C THR A 160 19.81 -30.30 -12.41
N GLY A 161 18.58 -29.85 -12.15
CA GLY A 161 17.41 -30.08 -13.01
C GLY A 161 16.73 -31.44 -12.79
N ASP A 162 17.02 -32.13 -11.69
CA ASP A 162 16.35 -33.39 -11.33
C ASP A 162 15.05 -33.10 -10.58
N LEU A 163 14.00 -32.79 -11.35
CA LEU A 163 12.68 -32.46 -10.79
C LEU A 163 12.02 -33.63 -10.05
N ALA A 164 12.37 -34.87 -10.38
CA ALA A 164 11.83 -36.05 -9.69
C ALA A 164 12.46 -36.20 -8.30
N ALA A 165 13.77 -36.01 -8.18
CA ALA A 165 14.43 -35.94 -6.88
C ALA A 165 13.97 -34.71 -6.08
N LEU A 166 13.71 -33.57 -6.73
CA LEU A 166 13.19 -32.36 -6.08
C LEU A 166 11.83 -32.60 -5.41
N GLU A 167 10.90 -33.27 -6.10
CA GLU A 167 9.58 -33.62 -5.56
C GLU A 167 9.71 -34.58 -4.36
N GLU A 168 10.54 -35.63 -4.46
CA GLU A 168 10.80 -36.54 -3.35
C GLU A 168 11.44 -35.84 -2.14
N HIS A 169 12.37 -34.90 -2.37
CA HIS A 169 13.00 -34.12 -1.31
C HIS A 169 12.03 -33.11 -0.67
N LEU A 170 11.13 -32.49 -1.44
CA LEU A 170 10.09 -31.60 -0.91
C LEU A 170 9.11 -32.34 0.01
N ASP A 171 8.58 -33.50 -0.42
CA ASP A 171 7.68 -34.33 0.39
C ASP A 171 8.32 -34.73 1.73
N ARG A 172 9.60 -35.13 1.68
CA ARG A 172 10.37 -35.50 2.88
C ARG A 172 10.71 -34.30 3.76
N PHE A 173 10.99 -33.14 3.17
CA PHE A 173 11.24 -31.89 3.90
C PHE A 173 9.98 -31.45 4.67
N GLN A 174 8.80 -31.57 4.05
CA GLN A 174 7.52 -31.30 4.71
C GLN A 174 7.20 -32.32 5.83
N ALA A 175 7.57 -33.59 5.64
CA ALA A 175 7.34 -34.64 6.63
C ALA A 175 8.35 -34.67 7.80
N ALA A 176 9.52 -34.05 7.65
CA ALA A 176 10.56 -34.03 8.68
C ALA A 176 10.28 -32.99 9.78
N GLU A 177 10.37 -33.42 11.04
CA GLU A 177 10.25 -32.56 12.22
C GLU A 177 11.40 -31.55 12.32
N ARG A 178 11.17 -30.42 13.00
CA ARG A 178 12.20 -29.40 13.27
C ARG A 178 13.02 -29.79 14.51
N ASP A 179 14.30 -29.49 14.45
CA ASP A 179 15.32 -29.80 15.46
C ASP A 179 16.28 -28.61 15.65
N ASP A 180 17.26 -28.73 16.57
CA ASP A 180 18.13 -27.62 16.98
C ASP A 180 19.08 -27.10 15.88
N VAL A 181 19.26 -27.87 14.79
CA VAL A 181 20.03 -27.47 13.59
C VAL A 181 19.15 -27.04 12.42
N SER A 182 17.82 -27.08 12.56
CA SER A 182 16.89 -26.67 11.50
C SER A 182 17.00 -25.17 11.21
N ASP A 183 16.90 -24.82 9.93
CA ASP A 183 16.92 -23.42 9.48
C ASP A 183 15.75 -22.62 10.11
N CYS A 184 15.88 -21.29 10.09
CA CYS A 184 14.78 -20.39 10.44
C CYS A 184 13.51 -20.74 9.63
N ALA A 185 12.35 -20.87 10.29
CA ALA A 185 11.12 -21.33 9.67
C ALA A 185 10.72 -20.52 8.40
N VAL A 186 10.94 -19.19 8.42
CA VAL A 186 10.70 -18.32 7.25
C VAL A 186 11.63 -18.68 6.07
N CYS A 187 12.88 -19.03 6.36
CA CYS A 187 13.84 -19.50 5.35
C CYS A 187 13.44 -20.85 4.77
N GLU A 188 12.97 -21.78 5.61
CA GLU A 188 12.47 -23.09 5.20
C GLU A 188 11.23 -22.96 4.29
N THR A 189 10.24 -22.15 4.69
CA THR A 189 9.05 -21.86 3.89
C THR A 189 9.42 -21.24 2.54
N GLY A 190 10.38 -20.30 2.53
CA GLY A 190 10.88 -19.71 1.28
C GLY A 190 11.61 -20.71 0.36
N ALA A 191 12.31 -21.69 0.93
CA ALA A 191 12.91 -22.78 0.17
C ALA A 191 11.83 -23.72 -0.42
N MET A 192 10.82 -24.11 0.38
CA MET A 192 9.68 -24.90 -0.10
C MET A 192 8.94 -24.22 -1.25
N ALA A 193 8.69 -22.92 -1.16
CA ALA A 193 8.04 -22.16 -2.22
C ALA A 193 8.90 -22.04 -3.50
N GLU A 194 10.23 -21.90 -3.40
CA GLU A 194 11.12 -21.97 -4.57
C GLU A 194 11.07 -23.36 -5.25
N TYR A 195 10.96 -24.45 -4.48
CA TYR A 195 10.83 -25.80 -5.03
C TYR A 195 9.47 -26.02 -5.70
N LEU A 196 8.38 -25.56 -5.07
CA LEU A 196 7.04 -25.61 -5.65
C LEU A 196 6.98 -24.87 -7.00
N LEU A 197 7.61 -23.69 -7.11
CA LEU A 197 7.72 -22.97 -8.39
C LEU A 197 8.54 -23.73 -9.43
N ALA A 198 9.66 -24.34 -9.04
CA ALA A 198 10.46 -25.18 -9.95
C ALA A 198 9.72 -26.44 -10.42
N LEU A 199 8.78 -26.96 -9.61
CA LEU A 199 7.85 -28.05 -9.96
C LEU A 199 6.59 -27.58 -10.71
N GLY A 200 6.41 -26.28 -10.94
CA GLY A 200 5.23 -25.70 -11.59
C GLY A 200 3.99 -25.58 -10.70
N ARG A 201 4.10 -25.88 -9.40
CA ARG A 201 3.05 -25.80 -8.38
C ARG A 201 2.87 -24.36 -7.85
N ARG A 202 2.69 -23.41 -8.79
CA ARG A 202 2.70 -21.96 -8.50
C ARG A 202 1.70 -21.53 -7.43
N THR A 203 0.46 -22.00 -7.49
CA THR A 203 -0.59 -21.62 -6.53
C THR A 203 -0.20 -21.97 -5.08
N GLU A 204 0.41 -23.13 -4.87
CA GLU A 204 0.89 -23.56 -3.55
C GLU A 204 2.09 -22.73 -3.09
N ALA A 205 2.99 -22.40 -4.02
CA ALA A 205 4.12 -21.52 -3.71
C ALA A 205 3.65 -20.12 -3.29
N VAL A 206 2.73 -19.51 -4.04
CA VAL A 206 2.16 -18.18 -3.72
C VAL A 206 1.45 -18.23 -2.37
N ALA A 207 0.64 -19.25 -2.09
CA ALA A 207 -0.06 -19.39 -0.81
C ALA A 207 0.91 -19.40 0.41
N LEU A 208 2.07 -20.07 0.29
CA LEU A 208 3.11 -20.01 1.33
C LEU A 208 3.71 -18.60 1.52
N VAL A 209 3.68 -17.75 0.50
CA VAL A 209 4.18 -16.37 0.58
C VAL A 209 3.13 -15.42 1.14
N GLU A 210 1.87 -15.56 0.72
CA GLU A 210 0.77 -14.81 1.31
C GLU A 210 0.69 -15.07 2.82
N GLU A 211 0.80 -16.33 3.26
CA GLU A 211 0.82 -16.68 4.69
C GLU A 211 1.97 -16.01 5.46
N LEU A 212 3.16 -15.88 4.85
CA LEU A 212 4.28 -15.14 5.45
C LEU A 212 4.05 -13.62 5.48
N LEU A 213 3.43 -13.07 4.44
CA LEU A 213 3.10 -11.64 4.33
C LEU A 213 2.00 -11.22 5.32
N GLU A 214 0.92 -12.00 5.41
CA GLU A 214 -0.19 -11.81 6.36
C GLU A 214 0.30 -11.81 7.81
N LYS A 215 1.17 -12.76 8.17
CA LYS A 215 1.76 -12.86 9.52
C LYS A 215 2.85 -11.83 9.79
N GLN A 216 3.31 -11.10 8.78
CA GLN A 216 4.46 -10.19 8.83
C GLN A 216 5.76 -10.86 9.33
N GLU A 217 5.91 -12.16 9.06
CA GLU A 217 7.04 -12.97 9.53
C GLU A 217 8.27 -12.83 8.61
N PHE A 218 9.15 -11.88 8.94
CA PHE A 218 10.34 -11.56 8.14
C PHE A 218 11.65 -11.89 8.86
N CYS A 219 12.43 -12.81 8.26
CA CYS A 219 13.86 -12.98 8.54
C CYS A 219 14.67 -11.83 7.92
N GLU A 220 15.87 -11.51 8.45
CA GLU A 220 16.73 -10.46 7.87
C GLU A 220 17.16 -10.75 6.41
N GLU A 221 17.41 -12.03 6.06
CA GLU A 221 18.02 -12.39 4.76
C GLU A 221 17.06 -12.99 3.72
N GLN A 222 16.17 -13.94 4.10
CA GLN A 222 15.47 -14.78 3.10
C GLN A 222 14.14 -14.32 2.50
N PRO A 223 13.27 -13.48 3.11
CA PRO A 223 11.97 -13.15 2.49
C PRO A 223 12.15 -12.45 1.14
N TRP A 224 13.25 -11.71 0.96
CA TRP A 224 13.59 -11.05 -0.29
C TRP A 224 13.94 -12.02 -1.42
N LYS A 225 14.55 -13.17 -1.12
CA LYS A 225 14.87 -14.19 -2.13
C LYS A 225 13.58 -14.72 -2.76
N LEU A 226 12.57 -14.97 -1.93
CA LEU A 226 11.27 -15.49 -2.32
C LEU A 226 10.44 -14.47 -3.11
N LEU A 227 10.32 -13.24 -2.59
CA LEU A 227 9.67 -12.16 -3.31
C LEU A 227 10.38 -11.84 -4.64
N SER A 228 11.70 -11.98 -4.72
CA SER A 228 12.45 -11.85 -5.99
C SER A 228 12.02 -12.92 -7.00
N ILE A 229 11.82 -14.17 -6.56
CA ILE A 229 11.39 -15.26 -7.45
C ILE A 229 9.97 -15.00 -7.98
N LEU A 230 9.05 -14.57 -7.12
CA LEU A 230 7.67 -14.34 -7.52
C LEU A 230 7.49 -13.08 -8.37
N THR A 231 8.19 -11.97 -8.07
CA THR A 231 8.29 -10.85 -9.02
C THR A 231 8.92 -11.30 -10.33
N ASP A 232 9.95 -12.15 -10.31
CA ASP A 232 10.57 -12.65 -11.54
C ASP A 232 9.59 -13.48 -12.39
N ASP A 233 8.76 -14.34 -11.77
CA ASP A 233 7.69 -15.16 -12.38
C ASP A 233 6.54 -14.30 -12.94
N ALA A 234 6.07 -13.31 -12.19
CA ALA A 234 5.04 -12.39 -12.64
C ALA A 234 5.51 -11.57 -13.86
N LEU A 235 6.75 -11.09 -13.85
CA LEU A 235 7.36 -10.46 -15.02
C LEU A 235 7.57 -11.45 -16.19
N GLU A 236 7.78 -12.75 -15.96
CA GLU A 236 7.80 -13.78 -17.04
C GLU A 236 6.40 -13.97 -17.67
N ARG A 237 5.33 -13.76 -16.89
CA ARG A 237 3.93 -13.86 -17.36
C ARG A 237 3.35 -12.56 -17.92
N ASN A 238 4.12 -11.46 -17.92
CA ASN A 238 3.65 -10.10 -18.23
C ASN A 238 2.51 -9.63 -17.30
N ASP A 239 2.55 -10.09 -16.05
CA ASP A 239 1.65 -9.72 -14.97
C ASP A 239 2.34 -8.62 -14.14
N LEU A 240 2.13 -7.37 -14.56
CA LEU A 240 2.79 -6.22 -13.93
C LEU A 240 2.19 -5.87 -12.56
N GLN A 241 0.90 -6.13 -12.36
CA GLN A 241 0.21 -5.86 -11.08
C GLN A 241 0.76 -6.76 -9.97
N GLU A 242 0.90 -8.06 -10.22
CA GLU A 242 1.47 -8.97 -9.22
C GLU A 242 2.99 -8.79 -9.07
N ALA A 243 3.69 -8.50 -10.18
CA ALA A 243 5.12 -8.15 -10.11
C ALA A 243 5.36 -6.92 -9.22
N GLU A 244 4.54 -5.88 -9.39
CA GLU A 244 4.59 -4.67 -8.58
C GLU A 244 4.28 -4.99 -7.12
N ARG A 245 3.20 -5.73 -6.83
CA ARG A 245 2.80 -6.17 -5.48
C ARG A 245 3.96 -6.83 -4.71
N PHE A 246 4.59 -7.85 -5.29
CA PHE A 246 5.72 -8.53 -4.65
C PHE A 246 6.97 -7.63 -4.57
N SER A 247 7.18 -6.74 -5.54
CA SER A 247 8.32 -5.81 -5.54
C SER A 247 8.19 -4.67 -4.52
N ALA A 248 6.96 -4.22 -4.24
CA ALA A 248 6.65 -3.24 -3.22
C ALA A 248 6.96 -3.81 -1.84
N ALA A 249 6.54 -5.05 -1.57
CA ALA A 249 6.94 -5.78 -0.36
C ALA A 249 8.47 -5.87 -0.22
N MET A 250 9.20 -6.08 -1.33
CA MET A 250 10.66 -6.07 -1.28
C MET A 250 11.24 -4.74 -0.81
N VAL A 251 10.69 -3.56 -1.14
CA VAL A 251 11.34 -2.28 -0.79
C VAL A 251 11.06 -1.78 0.64
N ILE A 252 10.23 -2.50 1.42
CA ILE A 252 9.92 -2.19 2.83
C ILE A 252 11.21 -2.08 3.67
N GLN A 253 12.14 -3.03 3.52
CA GLN A 253 13.43 -2.98 4.21
C GLN A 253 14.52 -2.30 3.37
N PRO A 254 15.52 -1.63 3.98
CA PRO A 254 16.61 -1.00 3.23
C PRO A 254 17.60 -2.02 2.64
N ILE A 255 17.80 -1.99 1.32
CA ILE A 255 18.89 -2.68 0.60
C ILE A 255 20.23 -2.13 1.14
N LYS A 256 21.16 -2.98 1.57
CA LYS A 256 22.37 -2.59 2.32
C LYS A 256 23.67 -3.24 1.86
N ALA A 257 23.64 -4.46 1.32
CA ALA A 257 24.85 -5.27 1.15
C ALA A 257 24.88 -6.06 -0.17
N ALA A 258 26.03 -6.67 -0.48
CA ALA A 258 26.19 -7.53 -1.65
C ALA A 258 25.28 -8.79 -1.63
N ALA A 259 24.83 -9.22 -0.45
CA ALA A 259 23.81 -10.28 -0.32
C ALA A 259 22.46 -9.91 -1.00
N ASP A 260 22.13 -8.61 -1.09
CA ASP A 260 20.91 -8.15 -1.77
C ASP A 260 20.98 -8.26 -3.31
N LEU A 261 22.09 -8.70 -3.92
CA LEU A 261 22.30 -8.58 -5.38
C LEU A 261 21.22 -9.28 -6.24
N ARG A 262 20.61 -10.37 -5.79
CA ARG A 262 19.44 -10.99 -6.47
C ARG A 262 18.23 -10.05 -6.45
N ARG A 263 17.85 -9.57 -5.27
CA ARG A 263 16.76 -8.61 -5.02
C ARG A 263 16.96 -7.32 -5.80
N VAL A 264 18.20 -6.80 -5.86
CA VAL A 264 18.57 -5.67 -6.71
C VAL A 264 18.33 -6.00 -8.18
N GLY A 265 18.76 -7.17 -8.65
CA GLY A 265 18.52 -7.62 -10.02
C GLY A 265 17.04 -7.63 -10.39
N THR A 266 16.19 -8.27 -9.59
CA THR A 266 14.74 -8.31 -9.83
C THR A 266 14.10 -6.92 -9.76
N LEU A 267 14.48 -6.07 -8.79
CA LEU A 267 13.99 -4.69 -8.73
C LEU A 267 14.43 -3.86 -9.94
N LEU A 268 15.62 -4.08 -10.51
CA LEU A 268 16.03 -3.44 -11.76
C LEU A 268 15.19 -3.91 -12.95
N ARG A 269 14.77 -5.19 -12.99
CA ARG A 269 13.79 -5.65 -14.00
C ARG A 269 12.45 -4.94 -13.85
N MET A 270 11.90 -4.89 -12.63
CA MET A 270 10.63 -4.22 -12.36
C MET A 270 10.68 -2.74 -12.75
N LYS A 271 11.72 -2.01 -12.34
CA LYS A 271 11.93 -0.60 -12.71
C LYS A 271 12.16 -0.39 -14.21
N GLY A 272 12.64 -1.42 -14.91
CA GLY A 272 12.73 -1.43 -16.37
C GLY A 272 11.37 -1.66 -17.06
N ALA A 273 10.48 -2.44 -16.44
CA ALA A 273 9.12 -2.68 -16.93
C ALA A 273 8.16 -1.52 -16.63
N SER A 274 8.33 -0.85 -15.48
CA SER A 274 7.46 0.26 -15.04
C SER A 274 7.90 1.65 -15.55
N GLY A 275 8.97 1.74 -16.35
CA GLY A 275 9.53 3.02 -16.82
C GLY A 275 10.17 3.90 -15.74
N ASP A 276 10.37 3.42 -14.51
CA ASP A 276 10.98 4.21 -13.42
C ASP A 276 12.51 4.21 -13.55
N TRP A 277 12.96 4.97 -14.55
CA TRP A 277 14.36 5.16 -14.90
C TRP A 277 15.17 5.81 -13.77
N LYS A 278 14.52 6.65 -12.95
CA LYS A 278 15.16 7.47 -11.92
C LYS A 278 15.61 6.59 -10.76
N ASP A 279 14.70 5.82 -10.16
CA ASP A 279 15.06 4.97 -9.04
C ASP A 279 15.78 3.68 -9.49
N GLY A 280 15.50 3.15 -10.69
CA GLY A 280 16.32 2.10 -11.29
C GLY A 280 17.79 2.52 -11.47
N SER A 281 18.04 3.72 -12.01
CA SER A 281 19.41 4.27 -12.14
C SER A 281 20.10 4.48 -10.78
N LYS A 282 19.36 4.94 -9.77
CA LYS A 282 19.86 5.16 -8.40
C LYS A 282 20.21 3.84 -7.71
N LEU A 283 19.35 2.83 -7.86
CA LEU A 283 19.55 1.48 -7.34
C LEU A 283 20.80 0.82 -7.95
N LEU A 284 20.93 0.87 -9.28
CA LEU A 284 22.11 0.35 -9.97
C LEU A 284 23.41 1.04 -9.52
N LYS A 285 23.42 2.38 -9.45
CA LYS A 285 24.60 3.16 -9.02
C LYS A 285 25.07 2.76 -7.61
N LYS A 286 24.13 2.44 -6.72
CA LYS A 286 24.40 1.97 -5.35
C LYS A 286 24.99 0.56 -5.32
N ALA A 287 24.47 -0.35 -6.15
CA ALA A 287 24.85 -1.77 -6.13
C ALA A 287 26.06 -2.14 -7.00
N LEU A 288 26.36 -1.37 -8.05
CA LEU A 288 27.49 -1.61 -8.96
C LEU A 288 28.83 -1.90 -8.24
N PRO A 289 29.25 -1.13 -7.21
CA PRO A 289 30.49 -1.39 -6.48
C PRO A 289 30.54 -2.77 -5.81
N TRP A 290 29.40 -3.32 -5.39
CA TRP A 290 29.31 -4.63 -4.72
C TRP A 290 29.62 -5.80 -5.65
N THR A 291 29.59 -5.61 -6.96
CA THR A 291 29.91 -6.67 -7.93
C THR A 291 31.41 -6.95 -8.06
N ALA A 292 32.27 -6.03 -7.59
CA ALA A 292 33.70 -6.14 -7.72
C ALA A 292 34.25 -7.24 -6.80
N ASN A 293 34.74 -8.33 -7.40
CA ASN A 293 35.30 -9.50 -6.71
C ASN A 293 34.32 -10.21 -5.75
N PHE A 294 33.01 -10.12 -5.98
CA PHE A 294 32.05 -10.85 -5.15
C PHE A 294 32.09 -12.36 -5.45
N TRP A 295 32.04 -13.16 -4.39
CA TRP A 295 32.25 -14.61 -4.44
C TRP A 295 31.04 -15.35 -5.02
N ASP A 296 29.82 -14.95 -4.63
CA ASP A 296 28.58 -15.64 -4.98
C ASP A 296 28.24 -15.39 -6.45
N GLN A 297 28.53 -16.38 -7.28
CA GLN A 297 28.32 -16.26 -8.72
C GLN A 297 26.83 -16.34 -9.09
N GLU A 298 25.98 -16.90 -8.24
CA GLU A 298 24.54 -16.95 -8.51
C GLU A 298 23.89 -15.57 -8.29
N LEU A 299 24.21 -14.90 -7.19
CA LEU A 299 23.71 -13.55 -6.95
C LEU A 299 24.21 -12.55 -8.00
N LEU A 300 25.45 -12.70 -8.48
CA LEU A 300 25.97 -11.93 -9.62
C LEU A 300 25.21 -12.20 -10.93
N PHE A 301 24.81 -13.45 -11.20
CA PHE A 301 23.99 -13.79 -12.37
C PHE A 301 22.66 -13.01 -12.36
N TYR A 302 21.92 -13.05 -11.25
CA TYR A 302 20.63 -12.35 -11.13
C TYR A 302 20.79 -10.82 -11.21
N PHE A 303 21.83 -10.25 -10.59
CA PHE A 303 22.13 -8.82 -10.72
C PHE A 303 22.40 -8.40 -12.16
N TYR A 304 23.30 -9.10 -12.87
CA TYR A 304 23.67 -8.72 -14.24
C TYR A 304 22.53 -8.95 -15.25
N LEU A 305 21.71 -9.97 -15.04
CA LEU A 305 20.47 -10.19 -15.78
C LEU A 305 19.48 -9.02 -15.59
N GLY A 306 19.28 -8.57 -14.35
CA GLY A 306 18.45 -7.42 -14.04
C GLY A 306 18.96 -6.10 -14.63
N ALA A 307 20.27 -5.86 -14.52
CA ALA A 307 20.91 -4.70 -15.13
C ALA A 307 20.83 -4.71 -16.67
N ALA A 308 20.95 -5.87 -17.31
CA ALA A 308 20.78 -6.02 -18.75
C ALA A 308 19.34 -5.70 -19.18
N SER A 309 18.34 -6.25 -18.48
CA SER A 309 16.92 -5.98 -18.70
C SER A 309 16.58 -4.50 -18.55
N PHE A 310 17.05 -3.86 -17.47
CA PHE A 310 16.85 -2.43 -17.22
C PHE A 310 17.43 -1.58 -18.35
N TYR A 311 18.67 -1.84 -18.77
CA TYR A 311 19.28 -1.06 -19.85
C TYR A 311 18.71 -1.36 -21.23
N GLN A 312 18.21 -2.57 -21.49
CA GLN A 312 17.51 -2.85 -22.74
C GLN A 312 16.27 -1.95 -22.86
N ALA A 313 15.47 -1.86 -21.80
CA ALA A 313 14.29 -1.00 -21.75
C ALA A 313 14.69 0.49 -21.81
N TYR A 314 15.58 0.95 -20.93
CA TYR A 314 16.06 2.34 -20.88
C TYR A 314 16.65 2.82 -22.22
N SER A 315 17.33 1.94 -22.97
CA SER A 315 17.94 2.26 -24.26
C SER A 315 16.96 2.53 -25.41
N ALA A 316 15.65 2.27 -25.21
CA ALA A 316 14.62 2.64 -26.19
C ALA A 316 14.41 4.16 -26.25
N GLU A 317 14.52 4.84 -25.10
CA GLU A 317 14.30 6.28 -24.94
C GLU A 317 15.62 7.06 -24.75
N HIS A 318 16.67 6.42 -24.22
CA HIS A 318 17.89 7.09 -23.78
C HIS A 318 19.15 6.44 -24.35
N THR A 319 19.90 7.17 -25.19
CA THR A 319 21.16 6.66 -25.78
C THR A 319 22.34 6.63 -24.80
N GLU A 320 22.39 7.57 -23.85
CA GLU A 320 23.54 7.76 -22.95
C GLU A 320 23.13 7.81 -21.47
N ILE A 321 23.98 7.30 -20.59
CA ILE A 321 23.82 7.43 -19.13
C ILE A 321 25.12 7.79 -18.41
N LYS A 322 25.02 8.62 -17.36
CA LYS A 322 26.14 8.94 -16.48
C LYS A 322 26.21 8.00 -15.27
N LEU A 323 27.30 7.25 -15.14
CA LEU A 323 27.56 6.26 -14.09
C LEU A 323 28.95 6.43 -13.44
N PRO A 324 29.19 5.86 -12.24
CA PRO A 324 30.55 5.58 -11.78
C PRO A 324 31.28 4.59 -12.72
N PRO A 325 32.60 4.39 -12.57
CA PRO A 325 33.33 3.32 -13.26
C PRO A 325 32.65 1.95 -13.09
N VAL A 326 32.22 1.34 -14.20
CA VAL A 326 31.56 0.02 -14.20
C VAL A 326 32.61 -1.08 -14.05
N PRO A 327 32.61 -1.88 -12.96
CA PRO A 327 33.68 -2.85 -12.70
C PRO A 327 33.85 -3.89 -13.82
N GLY A 328 35.02 -3.92 -14.45
CA GLY A 328 35.32 -4.87 -15.52
C GLY A 328 34.73 -4.55 -16.89
N PHE A 329 34.16 -3.34 -17.09
CA PHE A 329 33.86 -2.78 -18.41
C PHE A 329 35.11 -2.09 -18.95
N THR A 330 35.65 -2.55 -20.08
CA THR A 330 36.93 -2.05 -20.60
C THR A 330 36.83 -0.68 -21.26
N ASP A 331 35.68 -0.38 -21.84
CA ASP A 331 35.47 0.83 -22.65
C ASP A 331 34.98 1.99 -21.75
N CYS A 332 35.57 2.11 -20.55
CA CYS A 332 35.22 3.12 -19.56
C CYS A 332 35.59 4.52 -20.06
N PRO A 333 34.62 5.40 -20.36
CA PRO A 333 34.89 6.69 -20.94
C PRO A 333 35.28 7.71 -19.86
N GLU A 334 36.26 8.57 -20.13
CA GLU A 334 36.84 9.49 -19.14
C GLU A 334 35.83 10.50 -18.54
N ASN A 335 34.73 10.76 -19.24
CA ASN A 335 33.63 11.63 -18.79
C ASN A 335 32.57 10.91 -17.93
N GLY A 336 32.64 9.58 -17.81
CA GLY A 336 31.66 8.73 -17.12
C GLY A 336 30.30 8.61 -17.81
N VAL A 337 30.21 8.92 -19.11
CA VAL A 337 28.98 8.85 -19.93
C VAL A 337 29.07 7.64 -20.87
N TYR A 338 28.19 6.67 -20.66
CA TYR A 338 28.21 5.37 -21.32
C TYR A 338 27.06 5.23 -22.32
N ASP A 339 27.30 4.54 -23.43
CA ASP A 339 26.26 4.08 -24.37
C ASP A 339 25.38 3.01 -23.70
N CYS A 340 24.08 3.27 -23.59
CA CYS A 340 23.12 2.40 -22.91
C CYS A 340 23.03 1.01 -23.56
N ALA A 341 23.09 0.94 -24.89
CA ALA A 341 23.02 -0.31 -25.62
C ALA A 341 24.30 -1.18 -25.43
N ALA A 342 25.48 -0.57 -25.35
CA ALA A 342 26.74 -1.23 -25.04
C ALA A 342 26.76 -1.77 -23.60
N LEU A 343 26.23 -1.00 -22.64
CA LEU A 343 26.04 -1.48 -21.27
C LEU A 343 25.08 -2.67 -21.22
N ALA A 344 23.90 -2.60 -21.86
CA ALA A 344 22.94 -3.70 -21.92
C ALA A 344 23.60 -4.99 -22.45
N ARG A 345 24.31 -4.90 -23.60
CA ARG A 345 25.04 -6.03 -24.20
C ARG A 345 26.14 -6.59 -23.28
N TRP A 346 26.84 -5.74 -22.53
CA TRP A 346 27.89 -6.18 -21.62
C TRP A 346 27.33 -6.86 -20.37
N PHE A 347 26.31 -6.28 -19.73
CA PHE A 347 25.62 -6.90 -18.59
C PHE A 347 25.03 -8.26 -18.98
N TRP A 348 24.39 -8.34 -20.15
CA TRP A 348 23.90 -9.60 -20.71
C TRP A 348 25.01 -10.63 -20.86
N LYS A 349 26.13 -10.24 -21.49
CA LYS A 349 27.28 -11.13 -21.68
C LYS A 349 27.86 -11.61 -20.35
N ARG A 350 27.85 -10.80 -19.28
CA ARG A 350 28.25 -11.24 -17.94
C ARG A 350 27.29 -12.28 -17.36
N ALA A 351 25.98 -12.08 -17.48
CA ALA A 351 25.00 -13.09 -17.07
C ALA A 351 25.17 -14.40 -17.86
N GLU A 352 25.38 -14.33 -19.18
CA GLU A 352 25.64 -15.50 -20.04
C GLU A 352 26.95 -16.22 -19.68
N GLU A 353 28.05 -15.50 -19.46
CA GLU A 353 29.35 -16.06 -19.05
C GLU A 353 29.26 -16.81 -17.71
N ILE A 354 28.49 -16.29 -16.76
CA ILE A 354 28.27 -16.89 -15.44
C ILE A 354 27.33 -18.10 -15.55
N GLY A 355 26.12 -17.91 -16.07
CA GLY A 355 25.12 -18.97 -16.22
C GLY A 355 25.64 -20.15 -17.05
N GLY A 356 26.37 -19.86 -18.13
CA GLY A 356 27.02 -20.87 -18.95
C GLY A 356 28.10 -21.68 -18.22
N ARG A 357 28.73 -21.16 -17.15
CA ARG A 357 29.62 -21.99 -16.30
C ARG A 357 28.81 -22.94 -15.40
N PHE A 358 27.70 -22.48 -14.84
CA PHE A 358 26.80 -23.34 -14.06
C PHE A 358 26.17 -24.44 -14.90
N ASP A 359 25.56 -24.11 -16.04
CA ASP A 359 24.98 -25.09 -16.98
C ASP A 359 26.01 -26.16 -17.39
N ARG A 360 27.25 -25.75 -17.72
CA ARG A 360 28.34 -26.69 -18.05
C ARG A 360 28.79 -27.56 -16.88
N ARG A 361 28.79 -27.04 -15.64
CA ARG A 361 29.14 -27.82 -14.44
C ARG A 361 28.02 -28.83 -14.12
N ASN A 362 26.78 -28.39 -14.17
CA ASN A 362 25.61 -29.16 -13.74
C ASN A 362 25.16 -30.18 -14.79
N GLY A 363 25.43 -29.91 -16.08
CA GLY A 363 24.94 -30.71 -17.20
C GLY A 363 23.50 -30.36 -17.62
N SER A 364 22.97 -29.23 -17.16
CA SER A 364 21.60 -28.75 -17.40
C SER A 364 21.57 -27.49 -18.28
N SER A 365 20.36 -27.00 -18.60
CA SER A 365 20.11 -25.78 -19.38
C SER A 365 19.44 -24.67 -18.57
N ASN A 366 19.42 -24.80 -17.23
CA ASN A 366 18.62 -23.97 -16.32
C ASN A 366 18.89 -22.47 -16.48
N TYR A 367 20.16 -22.04 -16.48
CA TYR A 367 20.49 -20.61 -16.57
C TYR A 367 20.31 -20.09 -18.01
N ARG A 368 20.60 -20.89 -19.03
CA ARG A 368 20.36 -20.54 -20.44
C ARG A 368 18.87 -20.43 -20.77
N GLU A 369 18.02 -21.27 -20.21
CA GLU A 369 16.57 -21.16 -20.40
C GLU A 369 16.00 -19.94 -19.69
N ARG A 370 16.44 -19.66 -18.46
CA ARG A 370 16.09 -18.42 -17.74
C ARG A 370 16.49 -17.18 -18.55
N LEU A 371 17.70 -17.12 -19.10
CA LEU A 371 18.12 -16.05 -20.02
C LEU A 371 17.16 -15.89 -21.22
N LYS A 372 16.75 -16.99 -21.87
CA LYS A 372 15.85 -16.94 -23.04
C LYS A 372 14.43 -16.48 -22.71
N ARG A 373 13.88 -16.83 -21.54
CA ARG A 373 12.53 -16.40 -21.14
C ARG A 373 12.47 -14.90 -20.87
N LEU A 374 13.57 -14.35 -20.38
CA LEU A 374 13.61 -13.03 -19.75
C LEU A 374 13.98 -11.86 -20.66
N MET A 375 14.42 -12.11 -21.90
CA MET A 375 14.59 -11.07 -22.91
C MET A 375 14.17 -11.58 -24.29
N ASN A 376 13.25 -10.86 -24.94
CA ASN A 376 13.07 -10.96 -26.39
C ASN A 376 14.38 -10.52 -27.06
N ASP A 377 14.97 -11.44 -27.82
CA ASP A 377 16.33 -11.36 -28.36
C ASP A 377 16.64 -10.00 -29.03
N PRO A 378 17.57 -9.19 -28.49
CA PRO A 378 17.89 -7.87 -29.03
C PRO A 378 18.41 -7.91 -30.47
N LEU A 379 18.90 -9.05 -30.96
CA LEU A 379 19.34 -9.22 -32.35
C LEU A 379 18.19 -9.11 -33.37
N LYS A 380 16.92 -9.29 -32.97
CA LYS A 380 15.78 -9.19 -33.89
C LYS A 380 15.40 -7.75 -34.29
N LYS A 381 15.75 -6.73 -33.50
CA LYS A 381 15.39 -5.33 -33.80
C LYS A 381 16.33 -4.67 -34.83
N GLU A 382 17.53 -5.21 -35.08
CA GLU A 382 18.45 -4.64 -36.08
C GLU A 382 18.11 -5.02 -37.53
N GLU A 383 17.60 -6.23 -37.78
CA GLU A 383 17.21 -6.65 -39.15
C GLU A 383 15.94 -5.94 -39.67
N SER A 384 15.12 -5.39 -38.78
CA SER A 384 13.84 -4.73 -39.14
C SER A 384 13.95 -3.22 -39.42
N LYS A 385 15.14 -2.61 -39.31
CA LYS A 385 15.33 -1.14 -39.44
C LYS A 385 15.50 -0.64 -40.89
N MET A 386 15.08 -1.42 -41.89
CA MET A 386 15.22 -1.07 -43.32
C MET A 386 13.86 -1.09 -44.05
N GLY A 387 13.20 0.07 -44.02
CA GLY A 387 11.88 0.33 -44.64
C GLY A 387 10.80 0.58 -43.58
N GLU A 388 10.02 1.65 -43.63
CA GLU A 388 10.04 2.83 -44.50
C GLU A 388 9.42 4.03 -43.73
N ILE A 389 9.42 5.23 -44.31
CA ILE A 389 9.09 6.49 -43.60
C ILE A 389 7.63 6.88 -43.88
N GLU A 390 6.85 7.31 -42.87
CA GLU A 390 6.10 8.60 -42.86
C GLU A 390 5.12 8.80 -41.69
N GLN A 391 4.97 10.10 -41.35
CA GLN A 391 3.86 10.79 -40.65
C GLN A 391 3.84 10.85 -39.11
N GLU A 392 4.24 12.03 -38.64
CA GLU A 392 4.04 12.63 -37.31
C GLU A 392 2.57 13.10 -37.12
N GLN A 393 2.21 13.47 -35.88
CA GLN A 393 0.95 14.12 -35.42
C GLN A 393 -0.15 13.22 -34.81
N GLU A 394 0.17 12.47 -33.76
CA GLU A 394 -0.78 11.92 -32.79
C GLU A 394 -0.08 11.80 -31.42
N GLU A 395 -0.14 12.84 -30.57
CA GLU A 395 0.50 12.84 -29.22
C GLU A 395 -0.38 13.45 -28.08
N PRO A 396 -1.36 14.37 -28.29
CA PRO A 396 -2.14 14.90 -27.15
C PRO A 396 -3.30 14.04 -26.64
N LEU A 397 -3.67 12.95 -27.34
CA LEU A 397 -4.87 12.14 -27.01
C LEU A 397 -4.55 10.79 -26.35
N GLU A 398 -3.41 10.16 -26.63
CA GLU A 398 -3.04 8.88 -26.01
C GLU A 398 -2.73 9.04 -24.51
N GLU A 399 -2.16 10.19 -24.12
CA GLU A 399 -1.88 10.57 -22.73
C GLU A 399 -3.16 10.65 -21.85
N ALA A 400 -4.34 10.77 -22.48
CA ALA A 400 -5.62 10.86 -21.80
C ALA A 400 -6.40 9.53 -21.68
N LEU A 401 -6.05 8.51 -22.47
CA LEU A 401 -6.80 7.24 -22.51
C LEU A 401 -6.18 6.09 -21.70
N GLY A 402 -4.91 6.20 -21.30
CA GLY A 402 -4.26 5.33 -20.30
C GLY A 402 -4.25 3.83 -20.60
N GLU A 403 -3.13 3.30 -21.12
CA GLU A 403 -2.95 1.85 -21.24
C GLU A 403 -2.97 1.16 -19.86
N SER A 404 -3.52 -0.06 -19.83
CA SER A 404 -3.78 -0.84 -18.61
C SER A 404 -2.49 -1.16 -17.85
N GLY A 405 -2.27 -0.46 -16.73
CA GLY A 405 -1.09 -0.62 -15.89
C GLY A 405 -0.55 0.68 -15.29
N GLN A 406 -1.04 1.85 -15.71
CA GLN A 406 -0.76 3.12 -15.03
C GLN A 406 -1.74 3.37 -13.87
N SER A 407 -1.29 4.13 -12.87
CA SER A 407 -2.15 4.69 -11.82
C SER A 407 -3.25 5.56 -12.41
N ARG A 408 -4.53 5.16 -12.30
CA ARG A 408 -5.68 5.95 -12.76
C ARG A 408 -5.89 7.27 -12.02
N LYS A 409 -5.22 7.46 -10.88
CA LYS A 409 -5.35 8.63 -10.01
C LYS A 409 -5.23 9.95 -10.78
N GLY A 410 -6.30 10.76 -10.76
CA GLY A 410 -6.35 12.06 -11.41
C GLY A 410 -6.49 12.04 -12.94
N SER A 411 -6.72 10.87 -13.54
CA SER A 411 -7.05 10.69 -14.96
C SER A 411 -8.56 10.53 -15.13
N PHE A 412 -9.20 11.50 -15.79
CA PHE A 412 -10.64 11.48 -16.05
C PHE A 412 -10.91 11.39 -17.54
N ALA A 413 -11.24 10.20 -18.00
CA ALA A 413 -11.62 9.93 -19.39
C ALA A 413 -12.76 8.90 -19.47
N GLY A 414 -13.58 9.00 -20.51
CA GLY A 414 -14.63 8.04 -20.82
C GLY A 414 -15.37 8.41 -22.10
N PHE A 415 -16.51 7.77 -22.35
CA PHE A 415 -17.11 7.78 -23.68
C PHE A 415 -18.62 8.05 -23.65
N VAL A 416 -19.12 8.89 -24.56
CA VAL A 416 -20.56 9.01 -24.84
C VAL A 416 -20.88 8.25 -26.13
N LEU A 417 -21.66 7.19 -26.00
CA LEU A 417 -22.05 6.30 -27.10
C LEU A 417 -23.08 7.00 -28.00
N LEU A 418 -22.86 6.95 -29.31
CA LEU A 418 -23.72 7.56 -30.31
C LEU A 418 -24.38 6.52 -31.22
N SER A 419 -25.66 6.72 -31.53
CA SER A 419 -26.40 5.90 -32.50
C SER A 419 -25.98 6.13 -33.95
N GLU A 420 -25.39 7.29 -34.27
CA GLU A 420 -24.84 7.65 -35.58
C GLU A 420 -23.55 8.47 -35.40
N GLY A 421 -22.65 8.43 -36.38
CA GLY A 421 -21.35 9.14 -36.34
C GLY A 421 -21.44 10.64 -36.61
N GLU A 422 -22.31 11.33 -35.89
CA GLU A 422 -22.58 12.77 -36.02
C GLU A 422 -22.70 13.42 -34.64
N TRP A 423 -22.13 14.61 -34.46
CA TRP A 423 -22.32 15.46 -33.28
C TRP A 423 -22.48 16.93 -33.70
N ASP A 424 -23.16 17.72 -32.87
CA ASP A 424 -23.24 19.17 -33.01
C ASP A 424 -22.29 19.85 -32.02
N LYS A 425 -21.08 20.09 -32.51
CA LYS A 425 -20.01 20.83 -31.82
C LYS A 425 -20.46 22.23 -31.36
N ARG A 426 -21.38 22.90 -32.06
CA ARG A 426 -21.91 24.22 -31.65
C ARG A 426 -22.91 24.08 -30.51
N GLN A 427 -23.75 23.04 -30.55
CA GLN A 427 -24.63 22.70 -29.43
C GLN A 427 -23.80 22.42 -28.17
N PHE A 428 -22.73 21.64 -28.27
CA PHE A 428 -21.83 21.37 -27.13
C PHE A 428 -21.26 22.66 -26.52
N ILE A 429 -20.73 23.58 -27.35
CA ILE A 429 -20.21 24.88 -26.90
C ILE A 429 -21.31 25.73 -26.23
N GLN A 430 -22.54 25.70 -26.77
CA GLN A 430 -23.69 26.40 -26.19
C GLN A 430 -24.09 25.80 -24.85
N ASP A 431 -24.23 24.47 -24.75
CA ASP A 431 -24.60 23.76 -23.53
C ASP A 431 -23.56 23.97 -22.40
N MET A 432 -22.26 23.96 -22.73
CA MET A 432 -21.18 24.29 -21.77
C MET A 432 -21.32 25.70 -21.19
N LYS A 433 -21.76 26.69 -22.00
CA LYS A 433 -21.93 28.07 -21.54
C LYS A 433 -23.27 28.32 -20.85
N GLU A 434 -24.36 27.74 -21.34
CA GLU A 434 -25.71 27.96 -20.78
C GLU A 434 -25.95 27.15 -19.50
N LYS A 435 -25.39 25.93 -19.38
CA LYS A 435 -25.59 25.06 -18.21
C LYS A 435 -24.50 25.22 -17.14
N TRP A 436 -23.25 25.45 -17.54
CA TRP A 436 -22.10 25.42 -16.63
C TRP A 436 -21.31 26.73 -16.54
N ASP A 437 -21.75 27.79 -17.23
CA ASP A 437 -21.07 29.09 -17.40
C ASP A 437 -19.66 29.05 -18.04
N ILE A 438 -19.21 27.88 -18.50
CA ILE A 438 -17.86 27.66 -19.05
C ILE A 438 -17.79 28.16 -20.50
N ALA A 439 -16.86 29.09 -20.75
CA ALA A 439 -16.62 29.61 -22.09
C ALA A 439 -15.60 28.75 -22.85
N VAL A 440 -16.06 28.00 -23.85
CA VAL A 440 -15.17 27.27 -24.78
C VAL A 440 -14.58 28.26 -25.78
N VAL A 441 -13.26 28.38 -25.82
CA VAL A 441 -12.52 29.19 -26.80
C VAL A 441 -11.77 28.23 -27.72
N GLU A 442 -12.13 28.23 -29.00
CA GLU A 442 -11.49 27.40 -30.03
C GLU A 442 -10.26 28.09 -30.62
N ASP A 443 -9.18 27.33 -30.83
CA ASP A 443 -8.08 27.75 -31.71
C ASP A 443 -8.48 27.60 -33.19
N ALA A 444 -8.02 28.52 -34.03
CA ALA A 444 -8.43 28.64 -35.43
C ALA A 444 -8.02 27.45 -36.35
N ASP A 445 -7.18 26.55 -35.85
CA ASP A 445 -6.65 25.39 -36.57
C ASP A 445 -7.28 24.04 -36.13
N GLN A 446 -8.31 24.06 -35.27
CA GLN A 446 -8.99 22.83 -34.81
C GLN A 446 -9.92 22.23 -35.88
N ARG A 447 -10.01 20.89 -35.90
CA ARG A 447 -10.87 20.13 -36.81
C ARG A 447 -12.35 20.21 -36.39
N ASP A 448 -13.27 19.88 -37.31
CA ASP A 448 -14.72 19.84 -37.04
C ASP A 448 -15.14 18.63 -36.16
N ASP A 449 -14.30 17.61 -36.08
CA ASP A 449 -14.51 16.36 -35.33
C ASP A 449 -14.03 16.42 -33.87
N ALA A 450 -13.34 17.50 -33.45
CA ALA A 450 -12.83 17.64 -32.08
C ALA A 450 -13.01 19.07 -31.52
N VAL A 451 -13.07 19.16 -30.19
CA VAL A 451 -12.96 20.39 -29.40
C VAL A 451 -11.87 20.16 -28.36
N VAL A 452 -10.82 20.96 -28.38
CA VAL A 452 -9.80 20.98 -27.32
C VAL A 452 -9.72 22.40 -26.76
N PHE A 453 -9.85 22.57 -25.46
CA PHE A 453 -9.83 23.89 -24.84
C PHE A 453 -9.27 23.83 -23.42
N LYS A 454 -8.85 24.99 -22.92
CA LYS A 454 -8.23 25.13 -21.61
C LYS A 454 -9.13 25.93 -20.67
N VAL A 455 -9.30 25.42 -19.46
CA VAL A 455 -9.95 26.10 -18.33
C VAL A 455 -8.95 26.06 -17.17
N ASP A 456 -8.58 27.23 -16.67
CA ASP A 456 -7.53 27.41 -15.65
C ASP A 456 -6.21 26.72 -16.02
N ASP A 457 -5.79 25.66 -15.31
CA ASP A 457 -4.63 24.84 -15.68
C ASP A 457 -4.98 23.48 -16.32
N MET A 458 -6.27 23.15 -16.41
CA MET A 458 -6.81 21.92 -17.01
C MET A 458 -7.06 22.04 -18.52
N ILE A 459 -6.78 20.97 -19.26
CA ILE A 459 -7.05 20.83 -20.69
C ILE A 459 -8.20 19.82 -20.86
N ALA A 460 -9.30 20.25 -21.48
CA ALA A 460 -10.40 19.39 -21.87
C ALA A 460 -10.29 19.01 -23.35
N ALA A 461 -10.57 17.74 -23.65
CA ALA A 461 -10.69 17.23 -25.01
C ALA A 461 -12.01 16.47 -25.18
N VAL A 462 -12.74 16.81 -26.25
CA VAL A 462 -13.89 16.02 -26.73
C VAL A 462 -13.68 15.73 -28.21
N SER A 463 -13.67 14.46 -28.61
CA SER A 463 -13.38 14.04 -29.98
C SER A 463 -14.36 12.97 -30.47
N LEU A 464 -14.87 13.13 -31.69
CA LEU A 464 -15.77 12.19 -32.35
C LEU A 464 -14.97 11.06 -33.02
N MET A 465 -15.19 9.84 -32.53
CA MET A 465 -14.72 8.61 -33.15
C MET A 465 -15.87 8.01 -33.98
N PRO A 466 -15.80 7.98 -35.33
CA PRO A 466 -16.87 7.50 -36.21
C PRO A 466 -16.90 5.96 -36.31
N ALA A 467 -16.70 5.28 -35.17
CA ALA A 467 -16.71 3.83 -35.02
C ALA A 467 -17.22 3.46 -33.61
N PRO A 468 -17.83 2.27 -33.41
CA PRO A 468 -18.15 1.79 -32.07
C PRO A 468 -16.88 1.53 -31.27
N ILE A 469 -17.00 1.49 -29.94
CA ILE A 469 -15.91 1.12 -29.03
C ILE A 469 -15.44 -0.30 -29.40
N PRO A 470 -14.12 -0.52 -29.59
CA PRO A 470 -13.57 -1.81 -30.00
C PRO A 470 -13.88 -2.96 -29.04
N ASN A 471 -13.59 -4.19 -29.50
CA ASN A 471 -13.54 -5.42 -28.71
C ASN A 471 -14.83 -5.84 -27.97
N GLY A 472 -15.94 -5.10 -28.10
CA GLY A 472 -17.19 -5.36 -27.38
C GLY A 472 -17.16 -4.91 -25.91
N GLU A 473 -16.18 -4.09 -25.53
CA GLU A 473 -15.94 -3.68 -24.13
C GLU A 473 -17.16 -2.99 -23.50
N ALA A 474 -17.77 -2.05 -24.22
CA ALA A 474 -18.97 -1.36 -23.75
C ALA A 474 -20.19 -2.29 -23.65
N GLU A 475 -20.30 -3.32 -24.51
CA GLU A 475 -21.38 -4.31 -24.42
C GLU A 475 -21.22 -5.17 -23.16
N ALA A 476 -20.00 -5.65 -22.87
CA ALA A 476 -19.72 -6.46 -21.69
C ALA A 476 -19.94 -5.67 -20.37
N ASN A 477 -19.45 -4.44 -20.29
CA ASN A 477 -19.63 -3.61 -19.09
C ASN A 477 -21.07 -3.12 -18.89
N ALA A 478 -21.88 -3.06 -19.95
CA ALA A 478 -23.30 -2.75 -19.84
C ALA A 478 -24.13 -3.86 -19.17
N GLU A 479 -23.65 -5.11 -19.13
CA GLU A 479 -24.34 -6.22 -18.44
C GLU A 479 -24.41 -6.01 -16.92
N ASN A 480 -23.52 -5.18 -16.36
CA ASN A 480 -23.47 -4.86 -14.94
C ASN A 480 -24.57 -3.89 -14.47
N ASN A 481 -25.25 -3.18 -15.38
CA ASN A 481 -26.20 -2.13 -15.01
C ASN A 481 -27.61 -2.69 -14.70
N TYR A 482 -27.87 -2.98 -13.43
CA TYR A 482 -29.20 -3.43 -12.96
C TYR A 482 -30.28 -2.33 -12.96
N LEU A 483 -29.91 -1.05 -13.03
CA LEU A 483 -30.85 0.08 -13.05
C LEU A 483 -31.44 0.31 -14.46
N TRP A 484 -30.73 -0.10 -15.52
CA TRP A 484 -31.10 0.22 -16.90
C TRP A 484 -31.12 -1.00 -17.82
N LYS A 485 -32.29 -1.63 -17.91
CA LYS A 485 -32.57 -2.84 -18.73
C LYS A 485 -32.16 -2.78 -20.21
N ASP A 486 -32.05 -1.58 -20.79
CA ASP A 486 -31.73 -1.37 -22.21
C ASP A 486 -30.23 -1.11 -22.44
N ALA A 487 -29.40 -1.05 -21.39
CA ALA A 487 -27.97 -0.74 -21.45
C ALA A 487 -27.20 -1.62 -22.45
N VAL A 488 -27.27 -2.95 -22.31
CA VAL A 488 -26.58 -3.91 -23.18
C VAL A 488 -27.00 -3.73 -24.64
N LYS A 489 -28.28 -3.51 -24.89
CA LYS A 489 -28.81 -3.31 -26.23
C LYS A 489 -28.23 -2.04 -26.85
N VAL A 490 -28.25 -0.93 -26.12
CA VAL A 490 -27.71 0.36 -26.58
C VAL A 490 -26.20 0.26 -26.81
N ALA A 491 -25.46 -0.34 -25.88
CA ALA A 491 -24.03 -0.55 -25.99
C ALA A 491 -23.64 -1.51 -27.14
N LYS A 492 -24.54 -2.40 -27.56
CA LYS A 492 -24.38 -3.23 -28.76
C LYS A 492 -24.73 -2.52 -30.07
N GLU A 493 -25.75 -1.64 -30.05
CA GLU A 493 -26.30 -1.00 -31.25
C GLU A 493 -25.62 0.33 -31.62
N HIS A 494 -24.80 0.91 -30.74
CA HIS A 494 -24.05 2.15 -31.02
C HIS A 494 -23.09 2.00 -32.23
N ARG A 495 -22.82 3.11 -32.91
CA ARG A 495 -22.02 3.14 -34.16
C ARG A 495 -20.82 4.06 -34.13
N ALA A 496 -20.80 4.98 -33.16
CA ALA A 496 -19.78 5.98 -32.96
C ALA A 496 -19.72 6.31 -31.47
N HIS A 497 -18.68 7.00 -31.03
CA HIS A 497 -18.59 7.52 -29.68
C HIS A 497 -17.90 8.88 -29.65
N LEU A 498 -18.27 9.73 -28.69
CA LEU A 498 -17.45 10.85 -28.28
C LEU A 498 -16.50 10.35 -27.19
N MET A 499 -15.20 10.50 -27.41
CA MET A 499 -14.19 10.41 -26.36
C MET A 499 -14.18 11.74 -25.60
N VAL A 500 -14.32 11.70 -24.28
CA VAL A 500 -14.32 12.86 -23.38
C VAL A 500 -13.20 12.68 -22.37
N ALA A 501 -12.31 13.66 -22.23
CA ALA A 501 -11.22 13.60 -21.26
C ALA A 501 -10.81 14.96 -20.68
N VAL A 502 -10.25 14.93 -19.45
CA VAL A 502 -9.65 16.08 -18.76
C VAL A 502 -8.23 15.73 -18.31
N LEU A 503 -7.27 16.49 -18.84
CA LEU A 503 -5.85 16.47 -18.46
C LEU A 503 -5.53 17.67 -17.56
N GLY A 504 -4.57 17.52 -16.65
CA GLY A 504 -4.13 18.58 -15.72
C GLY A 504 -3.20 18.02 -14.65
N LYS A 505 -2.68 18.86 -13.77
CA LYS A 505 -1.81 18.40 -12.66
C LYS A 505 -2.55 17.53 -11.65
N GLU A 506 -1.84 16.74 -10.84
CA GLU A 506 -2.45 15.99 -9.71
C GLU A 506 -2.93 16.89 -8.55
N GLU A 507 -2.54 18.17 -8.55
CA GLU A 507 -3.14 19.20 -7.69
C GLU A 507 -4.63 19.35 -8.10
N ASN A 508 -5.56 19.21 -7.15
CA ASN A 508 -7.03 19.36 -7.30
C ASN A 508 -7.80 18.25 -8.09
N ILE A 509 -7.69 16.99 -7.67
CA ILE A 509 -8.38 15.84 -8.29
C ILE A 509 -9.93 15.96 -8.30
N LEU A 510 -10.56 16.47 -7.24
CA LEU A 510 -12.02 16.64 -7.20
C LEU A 510 -12.51 17.66 -8.24
N GLU A 511 -11.82 18.79 -8.40
CA GLU A 511 -12.17 19.83 -9.38
C GLU A 511 -12.11 19.30 -10.81
N LYS A 512 -11.09 18.48 -11.12
CA LYS A 512 -11.00 17.74 -12.40
C LYS A 512 -12.19 16.81 -12.62
N GLY A 513 -12.57 16.04 -11.60
CA GLY A 513 -13.72 15.13 -11.68
C GLY A 513 -15.03 15.86 -11.94
N MET A 514 -15.22 17.02 -11.28
CA MET A 514 -16.37 17.89 -11.52
C MET A 514 -16.33 18.46 -12.95
N PHE A 515 -15.16 18.88 -13.44
CA PHE A 515 -15.04 19.39 -14.81
C PHE A 515 -15.32 18.30 -15.86
N TYR A 516 -14.81 17.09 -15.66
CA TYR A 516 -15.11 15.93 -16.50
C TYR A 516 -16.62 15.63 -16.56
N THR A 517 -17.30 15.59 -15.40
CA THR A 517 -18.75 15.35 -15.36
C THR A 517 -19.54 16.42 -16.12
N LYS A 518 -19.13 17.70 -16.04
CA LYS A 518 -19.74 18.80 -16.82
C LYS A 518 -19.62 18.59 -18.33
N LEU A 519 -18.45 18.15 -18.81
CA LEU A 519 -18.21 17.83 -20.23
C LEU A 519 -19.06 16.63 -20.70
N ALA A 520 -19.07 15.55 -19.92
CA ALA A 520 -19.85 14.35 -20.23
C ALA A 520 -21.36 14.63 -20.22
N ALA A 521 -21.86 15.42 -19.26
CA ALA A 521 -23.25 15.86 -19.20
C ALA A 521 -23.64 16.77 -20.39
N ALA A 522 -22.76 17.65 -20.86
CA ALA A 522 -22.99 18.41 -22.09
C ALA A 522 -23.01 17.50 -23.33
N CYS A 523 -22.21 16.44 -23.36
CA CYS A 523 -22.23 15.43 -24.42
C CYS A 523 -23.51 14.56 -24.40
N CYS A 524 -24.14 14.33 -23.23
CA CYS A 524 -25.42 13.61 -23.10
C CYS A 524 -26.57 14.28 -23.87
N ARG A 525 -26.47 15.59 -24.12
CA ARG A 525 -27.51 16.41 -24.77
C ARG A 525 -27.44 16.37 -26.29
N GLN A 526 -26.41 15.74 -26.84
CA GLN A 526 -26.23 15.54 -28.28
C GLN A 526 -27.35 14.67 -28.86
N LYS A 527 -27.88 15.07 -30.02
CA LYS A 527 -29.05 14.43 -30.67
C LYS A 527 -28.99 12.90 -30.77
N TYR A 528 -27.80 12.33 -30.96
CA TYR A 528 -27.59 10.89 -31.15
C TYR A 528 -26.98 10.19 -29.94
N ALA A 529 -26.74 10.89 -28.82
CA ALA A 529 -26.27 10.29 -27.58
C ALA A 529 -27.29 9.27 -27.07
N VAL A 530 -26.82 8.05 -26.82
CA VAL A 530 -27.66 6.94 -26.38
C VAL A 530 -27.19 6.30 -25.08
N GLY A 531 -25.91 6.42 -24.70
CA GLY A 531 -25.37 5.94 -23.43
C GLY A 531 -24.09 6.66 -23.03
N VAL A 532 -23.70 6.57 -21.76
CA VAL A 532 -22.40 7.06 -21.25
C VAL A 532 -21.64 5.88 -20.66
N TYR A 533 -20.51 5.51 -21.25
CA TYR A 533 -19.62 4.47 -20.75
C TYR A 533 -18.48 5.11 -19.94
N THR A 534 -18.54 4.93 -18.62
CA THR A 534 -17.55 5.39 -17.65
C THR A 534 -17.63 4.52 -16.39
N SER A 535 -16.59 4.50 -15.56
CA SER A 535 -16.56 3.74 -14.29
C SER A 535 -17.06 2.29 -14.40
N GLY A 536 -16.64 1.56 -15.45
CA GLY A 536 -16.95 0.14 -15.63
C GLY A 536 -18.42 -0.19 -15.96
N VAL A 537 -19.24 0.81 -16.34
CA VAL A 537 -20.68 0.62 -16.60
C VAL A 537 -21.21 1.59 -17.66
N VAL A 538 -22.35 1.28 -18.29
CA VAL A 538 -23.00 2.16 -19.27
C VAL A 538 -24.29 2.75 -18.68
N PHE A 539 -24.35 4.07 -18.51
CA PHE A 539 -25.48 4.82 -17.98
C PHE A 539 -26.44 5.32 -19.07
N GLU A 540 -27.72 5.53 -18.72
CA GLU A 540 -28.65 6.31 -19.56
C GLU A 540 -28.23 7.80 -19.55
N PRO A 541 -28.14 8.50 -20.69
CA PRO A 541 -27.64 9.89 -20.74
C PRO A 541 -28.43 10.87 -19.87
N ARG A 542 -29.74 10.66 -19.71
CA ARG A 542 -30.60 11.48 -18.84
C ARG A 542 -30.32 11.25 -17.36
N PHE A 543 -30.08 10.00 -16.97
CA PHE A 543 -29.79 9.64 -15.58
C PHE A 543 -28.40 10.16 -15.18
N TYR A 544 -27.43 10.07 -16.10
CA TYR A 544 -26.13 10.70 -15.96
C TYR A 544 -26.23 12.24 -15.85
N GLU A 545 -27.09 12.88 -16.66
CA GLU A 545 -27.35 14.33 -16.57
C GLU A 545 -27.98 14.71 -15.22
N SER A 546 -28.92 13.93 -14.68
CA SER A 546 -29.55 14.20 -13.38
C SER A 546 -28.58 14.15 -12.20
N PHE A 547 -27.66 13.19 -12.15
CA PHE A 547 -26.60 13.19 -11.11
C PHE A 547 -25.60 14.33 -11.29
N ALA A 548 -25.34 14.76 -12.53
CA ALA A 548 -24.44 15.87 -12.78
C ALA A 548 -25.02 17.20 -12.27
N ASP A 549 -26.35 17.33 -12.25
CA ASP A 549 -27.05 18.54 -11.81
C ASP A 549 -26.88 18.83 -10.31
N MET A 550 -26.57 17.81 -9.49
CA MET A 550 -26.22 17.95 -8.06
C MET A 550 -25.01 18.91 -7.85
N MET A 551 -24.10 19.01 -8.84
CA MET A 551 -23.00 20.01 -8.79
C MET A 551 -23.46 21.46 -8.84
N GLN A 552 -24.68 21.76 -9.30
CA GLN A 552 -25.24 23.11 -9.29
C GLN A 552 -25.66 23.53 -7.88
N GLU A 553 -26.01 22.54 -7.07
CA GLU A 553 -26.30 22.67 -5.64
C GLU A 553 -25.01 22.61 -4.80
N GLY A 554 -23.86 22.27 -5.41
CA GLY A 554 -22.53 22.25 -4.79
C GLY A 554 -22.14 20.91 -4.16
N GLU A 555 -22.91 19.87 -4.46
CA GLU A 555 -22.67 18.48 -4.07
C GLU A 555 -21.57 17.80 -4.90
N LEU A 556 -21.00 16.70 -4.37
CA LEU A 556 -20.20 15.78 -5.17
C LEU A 556 -21.13 14.83 -5.97
N PRO A 557 -21.01 14.76 -7.31
CA PRO A 557 -21.83 13.88 -8.15
C PRO A 557 -21.31 12.43 -8.11
N ILE A 558 -21.30 11.81 -6.92
CA ILE A 558 -20.63 10.53 -6.67
C ILE A 558 -21.13 9.40 -7.60
N PHE A 559 -22.41 9.40 -7.98
CA PHE A 559 -23.00 8.42 -8.89
C PHE A 559 -22.57 8.58 -10.36
N ASN A 560 -21.96 9.72 -10.74
CA ASN A 560 -21.29 9.87 -12.05
C ASN A 560 -19.85 9.34 -12.05
N TRP A 561 -19.26 9.15 -10.87
CA TRP A 561 -17.83 8.81 -10.69
C TRP A 561 -17.62 7.37 -10.22
N VAL A 562 -18.48 6.87 -9.33
CA VAL A 562 -18.35 5.57 -8.69
C VAL A 562 -19.60 4.74 -9.00
N TRP A 563 -19.40 3.55 -9.54
CA TRP A 563 -20.46 2.56 -9.71
C TRP A 563 -20.65 1.76 -8.42
N PHE A 564 -21.92 1.56 -8.03
CA PHE A 564 -22.30 0.76 -6.86
C PHE A 564 -22.96 -0.54 -7.32
N GLY A 565 -22.14 -1.58 -7.48
CA GLY A 565 -22.59 -2.88 -7.95
C GLY A 565 -23.20 -3.73 -6.83
N LEU A 566 -24.23 -4.50 -7.16
CA LEU A 566 -24.96 -5.38 -6.24
C LEU A 566 -25.10 -6.79 -6.81
N TYR A 567 -24.88 -7.83 -6.00
CA TYR A 567 -25.18 -9.22 -6.36
C TYR A 567 -25.47 -10.09 -5.12
N ARG A 568 -26.25 -11.16 -5.31
CA ARG A 568 -26.65 -12.07 -4.24
C ARG A 568 -25.84 -13.37 -4.29
N SER A 569 -25.19 -13.70 -3.17
CA SER A 569 -24.43 -14.95 -2.99
C SER A 569 -25.29 -16.00 -2.28
N LYS A 570 -24.68 -17.12 -1.85
CA LYS A 570 -25.33 -18.07 -0.92
C LYS A 570 -25.34 -17.57 0.54
N GLY A 571 -24.51 -16.57 0.88
CA GLY A 571 -24.35 -16.06 2.23
C GLY A 571 -25.17 -14.80 2.53
N GLY A 572 -25.53 -14.02 1.51
CA GLY A 572 -26.33 -12.80 1.66
C GLY A 572 -26.31 -11.94 0.42
N LEU A 573 -26.70 -10.67 0.56
CA LEU A 573 -26.47 -9.63 -0.44
C LEU A 573 -25.02 -9.14 -0.35
N ASN A 574 -24.45 -8.69 -1.47
CA ASN A 574 -23.09 -8.14 -1.54
C ASN A 574 -23.12 -6.85 -2.37
N ALA A 575 -22.31 -5.87 -1.96
CA ALA A 575 -22.17 -4.59 -2.64
C ALA A 575 -20.69 -4.27 -2.85
N TYR A 576 -20.37 -3.48 -3.89
CA TYR A 576 -19.01 -3.01 -4.16
C TYR A 576 -19.00 -1.65 -4.85
N THR A 577 -17.94 -0.86 -4.62
CA THR A 577 -17.63 0.35 -5.39
C THR A 577 -16.74 0.03 -6.59
N TYR A 578 -16.81 0.84 -7.64
CA TYR A 578 -15.83 0.84 -8.74
C TYR A 578 -15.67 2.26 -9.30
N GLY A 579 -14.46 2.82 -9.22
CA GLY A 579 -14.12 4.20 -9.63
C GLY A 579 -13.48 5.04 -8.50
N MET A 580 -13.25 4.48 -7.32
CA MET A 580 -12.54 5.14 -6.22
C MET A 580 -11.04 5.31 -6.52
N ASP A 581 -10.49 4.44 -7.37
CA ASP A 581 -9.09 4.44 -7.81
C ASP A 581 -8.67 5.75 -8.52
N VAL A 582 -9.58 6.39 -9.27
CA VAL A 582 -9.36 7.70 -9.90
C VAL A 582 -9.12 8.81 -8.87
N PHE A 583 -9.64 8.67 -7.65
CA PHE A 583 -9.40 9.59 -6.54
C PHE A 583 -8.19 9.17 -5.66
N GLY A 584 -7.52 8.08 -6.01
CA GLY A 584 -6.44 7.49 -5.22
C GLY A 584 -6.93 6.85 -3.93
N LYS A 585 -8.14 6.28 -3.94
CA LYS A 585 -8.75 5.55 -2.82
C LYS A 585 -8.90 4.07 -3.20
N ASP A 586 -8.76 3.17 -2.22
CA ASP A 586 -9.08 1.75 -2.43
C ASP A 586 -10.59 1.56 -2.60
N GLU A 587 -11.00 0.58 -3.42
CA GLU A 587 -12.41 0.20 -3.55
C GLU A 587 -12.92 -0.49 -2.28
N MET A 588 -14.23 -0.34 -2.00
CA MET A 588 -14.90 -0.89 -0.83
C MET A 588 -15.89 -1.98 -1.24
N GLU A 589 -16.01 -3.02 -0.43
CA GLU A 589 -16.98 -4.09 -0.60
C GLU A 589 -17.71 -4.39 0.71
N VAL A 590 -19.00 -4.71 0.64
CA VAL A 590 -19.76 -5.26 1.76
C VAL A 590 -20.22 -6.66 1.36
N LEU A 591 -19.88 -7.68 2.17
CA LEU A 591 -20.05 -9.08 1.80
C LEU A 591 -21.05 -9.80 2.70
N ASN A 592 -21.94 -10.57 2.08
CA ASN A 592 -22.94 -11.42 2.74
C ASN A 592 -23.82 -10.68 3.77
N ALA A 593 -24.19 -9.44 3.47
CA ALA A 593 -25.10 -8.64 4.27
C ALA A 593 -26.51 -9.24 4.29
N ASP A 594 -27.15 -9.20 5.45
CA ASP A 594 -28.60 -9.37 5.61
C ASP A 594 -29.22 -7.97 5.58
N ALA A 595 -29.59 -7.54 4.37
CA ALA A 595 -29.99 -6.17 4.03
C ALA A 595 -30.86 -6.17 2.77
N GLU A 596 -31.73 -5.17 2.62
CA GLU A 596 -32.39 -4.90 1.35
C GLU A 596 -31.45 -4.19 0.37
N PRO A 597 -31.68 -4.32 -0.96
CA PRO A 597 -30.78 -3.79 -1.99
C PRO A 597 -30.51 -2.28 -1.94
N ASP A 598 -31.52 -1.49 -1.60
CA ASP A 598 -31.39 -0.04 -1.55
C ASP A 598 -30.61 0.43 -0.32
N ASP A 599 -30.84 -0.16 0.87
CA ASP A 599 -30.13 0.17 2.11
C ASP A 599 -28.61 -0.06 1.96
N LEU A 600 -28.24 -1.24 1.43
CA LEU A 600 -26.84 -1.61 1.26
C LEU A 600 -26.12 -0.71 0.23
N ARG A 601 -26.83 -0.28 -0.82
CA ARG A 601 -26.30 0.66 -1.81
C ARG A 601 -26.17 2.06 -1.22
N ASN A 602 -27.19 2.54 -0.52
CA ASN A 602 -27.21 3.87 0.08
C ASN A 602 -26.11 3.99 1.14
N PHE A 603 -25.93 2.97 1.99
CA PHE A 603 -24.81 2.88 2.93
C PHE A 603 -23.44 3.05 2.25
N LEU A 604 -23.19 2.28 1.19
CA LEU A 604 -21.91 2.31 0.47
C LEU A 604 -21.69 3.63 -0.30
N ALA A 605 -22.78 4.27 -0.74
CA ALA A 605 -22.75 5.59 -1.37
C ALA A 605 -22.45 6.71 -0.36
N SER A 606 -23.11 6.72 0.81
CA SER A 606 -22.80 7.67 1.89
C SER A 606 -21.36 7.53 2.39
N LEU A 607 -20.87 6.28 2.51
CA LEU A 607 -19.47 5.98 2.85
C LEU A 607 -18.50 6.52 1.80
N THR A 608 -18.86 6.42 0.51
CA THR A 608 -18.08 6.96 -0.60
C THR A 608 -18.03 8.48 -0.58
N GLY A 609 -19.19 9.15 -0.40
CA GLY A 609 -19.25 10.61 -0.26
C GLY A 609 -18.37 11.10 0.88
N PHE A 610 -18.53 10.53 2.08
CA PHE A 610 -17.75 10.87 3.26
C PHE A 610 -16.23 10.73 3.04
N VAL A 611 -15.78 9.63 2.40
CA VAL A 611 -14.37 9.38 2.09
C VAL A 611 -13.80 10.38 1.09
N LEU A 612 -14.58 10.76 0.07
CA LEU A 612 -14.14 11.70 -0.97
C LEU A 612 -14.13 13.15 -0.48
N GLU A 613 -15.20 13.62 0.16
CA GLU A 613 -15.32 14.99 0.69
C GLU A 613 -14.26 15.31 1.74
N ASN A 614 -14.03 14.36 2.67
CA ASN A 614 -13.07 14.55 3.77
C ASN A 614 -11.66 14.05 3.42
N ASN A 615 -11.44 13.56 2.19
CA ASN A 615 -10.20 12.97 1.71
C ASN A 615 -9.62 11.89 2.64
N ILE A 616 -10.48 11.08 3.26
CA ILE A 616 -10.09 10.09 4.28
C ILE A 616 -9.33 8.92 3.64
N GLU A 617 -8.32 8.39 4.34
CA GLU A 617 -7.57 7.20 3.95
C GLU A 617 -7.98 6.05 4.87
N LEU A 618 -8.72 5.08 4.32
CA LEU A 618 -9.17 3.90 5.03
C LEU A 618 -8.03 2.89 5.16
N GLN A 619 -7.92 2.23 6.31
CA GLN A 619 -6.80 1.35 6.63
C GLN A 619 -7.28 0.01 7.18
N ASP A 620 -6.51 -1.04 6.89
CA ASP A 620 -6.74 -2.38 7.39
C ASP A 620 -6.75 -2.46 8.93
N GLY A 621 -7.61 -3.31 9.49
CA GLY A 621 -7.77 -3.49 10.93
C GLY A 621 -8.27 -2.25 11.67
N LYS A 622 -8.75 -1.22 10.96
CA LYS A 622 -9.47 -0.08 11.54
C LYS A 622 -10.97 -0.32 11.49
N THR A 623 -11.71 0.60 12.08
CA THR A 623 -13.16 0.66 12.00
C THR A 623 -13.55 1.97 11.36
N ILE A 624 -14.47 1.96 10.40
CA ILE A 624 -15.15 3.15 9.93
C ILE A 624 -16.62 3.12 10.35
N GLY A 625 -17.07 4.30 10.70
CA GLY A 625 -18.41 4.87 10.70
C GLY A 625 -18.17 6.35 11.08
N PHE A 626 -19.16 7.23 11.03
CA PHE A 626 -18.86 8.69 11.14
C PHE A 626 -18.92 9.23 12.59
N THR A 627 -18.97 8.32 13.58
CA THR A 627 -19.11 8.61 15.03
C THR A 627 -18.07 7.88 15.92
N ALA A 628 -18.45 7.29 17.06
CA ALA A 628 -17.59 6.52 17.96
C ALA A 628 -18.10 5.13 18.46
N GLU A 629 -19.33 4.65 18.21
CA GLU A 629 -19.85 3.32 18.60
C GLU A 629 -20.18 2.26 17.48
N ASP A 630 -21.08 2.43 16.48
CA ASP A 630 -21.22 1.57 15.25
C ASP A 630 -19.92 1.52 14.43
N LYS A 631 -19.20 0.43 14.63
CA LYS A 631 -17.90 0.22 14.03
C LYS A 631 -18.03 -0.81 12.94
N HIS A 632 -18.20 -0.37 11.69
CA HIS A 632 -17.91 -1.23 10.56
C HIS A 632 -16.41 -1.51 10.52
N THR A 633 -16.02 -2.75 10.85
CA THR A 633 -14.65 -3.21 10.72
C THR A 633 -14.22 -3.15 9.25
N ILE A 634 -13.01 -2.65 9.03
CA ILE A 634 -12.35 -2.58 7.73
C ILE A 634 -11.33 -3.72 7.68
N THR A 635 -11.53 -4.67 6.77
CA THR A 635 -10.54 -5.72 6.48
C THR A 635 -10.06 -5.58 5.05
N ARG A 636 -8.79 -5.23 4.84
CA ARG A 636 -8.21 -5.08 3.50
C ARG A 636 -7.81 -6.45 2.97
N SER A 637 -8.52 -6.93 1.97
CA SER A 637 -8.31 -8.27 1.39
C SER A 637 -8.53 -8.27 -0.13
N PRO A 638 -8.13 -9.33 -0.84
CA PRO A 638 -8.45 -9.53 -2.24
C PRO A 638 -9.91 -9.22 -2.62
N GLY A 639 -10.10 -8.71 -3.83
CA GLY A 639 -11.41 -8.52 -4.43
C GLY A 639 -12.22 -9.81 -4.38
N VAL A 640 -13.49 -9.69 -3.99
CA VAL A 640 -14.46 -10.81 -4.02
C VAL A 640 -15.54 -10.52 -5.06
N SER A 641 -15.94 -9.26 -5.12
CA SER A 641 -16.85 -8.69 -6.12
C SER A 641 -16.10 -8.09 -7.31
N LEU A 642 -14.84 -7.69 -7.08
CA LEU A 642 -13.86 -7.22 -8.04
C LEU A 642 -12.77 -8.29 -8.26
N PRO A 643 -11.87 -8.16 -9.26
CA PRO A 643 -10.83 -9.15 -9.52
C PRO A 643 -9.99 -9.47 -8.27
N GLU A 644 -9.68 -10.75 -8.03
CA GLU A 644 -8.93 -11.20 -6.83
C GLU A 644 -7.54 -10.53 -6.70
N GLU A 645 -6.96 -10.05 -7.82
CA GLU A 645 -5.68 -9.34 -7.88
C GLU A 645 -5.77 -7.87 -7.40
N GLN A 646 -6.98 -7.30 -7.32
CA GLN A 646 -7.26 -5.97 -6.79
C GLN A 646 -7.54 -6.06 -5.29
N MET A 647 -6.77 -5.33 -4.48
CA MET A 647 -7.08 -5.21 -3.04
C MET A 647 -8.27 -4.29 -2.83
N THR A 648 -9.14 -4.66 -1.90
CA THR A 648 -10.37 -3.94 -1.56
C THR A 648 -10.56 -3.91 -0.05
N LEU A 649 -11.37 -2.98 0.42
CA LEU A 649 -11.69 -2.78 1.83
C LEU A 649 -13.04 -3.44 2.11
N LYS A 650 -13.03 -4.59 2.80
CA LYS A 650 -14.26 -5.22 3.24
C LYS A 650 -14.78 -4.47 4.45
N ILE A 651 -15.95 -3.86 4.30
CA ILE A 651 -16.65 -3.10 5.33
C ILE A 651 -17.71 -4.03 5.91
N SER A 652 -17.65 -4.32 7.21
CA SER A 652 -18.59 -5.28 7.83
C SER A 652 -19.99 -4.69 7.94
N TRP A 653 -20.99 -5.39 7.41
CA TRP A 653 -22.39 -5.04 7.64
C TRP A 653 -22.86 -5.49 9.02
N ASN A 654 -23.42 -4.55 9.78
CA ASN A 654 -24.35 -4.83 10.85
C ASN A 654 -25.66 -4.12 10.48
N PRO A 655 -26.84 -4.74 10.56
CA PRO A 655 -28.06 -3.97 10.61
C PRO A 655 -28.01 -3.09 11.86
N LEU A 656 -28.45 -1.84 11.74
CA LEU A 656 -28.75 -1.01 12.91
C LEU A 656 -29.82 -1.77 13.73
N ASP A 657 -29.59 -1.96 15.02
CA ASP A 657 -30.51 -2.70 15.90
C ASP A 657 -31.74 -1.80 16.16
N ASP A 658 -32.74 -1.89 15.29
CA ASP A 658 -34.02 -1.19 15.36
C ASP A 658 -34.94 -1.78 16.45
N GLY A 659 -34.34 -2.06 17.61
CA GLY A 659 -34.87 -2.64 18.85
C GLY A 659 -36.34 -3.09 18.82
N GLY A 660 -36.61 -4.16 18.07
CA GLY A 660 -37.98 -4.56 17.78
C GLY A 660 -38.74 -5.10 19.01
N GLU A 661 -40.02 -4.74 19.11
CA GLU A 661 -41.01 -5.59 19.77
C GLU A 661 -42.01 -6.12 18.72
N ASP A 662 -42.04 -7.45 18.63
CA ASP A 662 -42.82 -8.27 17.71
C ASP A 662 -44.29 -8.33 18.18
N ASP A 663 -45.23 -7.86 17.37
CA ASP A 663 -46.66 -8.10 17.60
C ASP A 663 -47.42 -8.29 16.28
N SER A 664 -48.21 -9.37 16.22
CA SER A 664 -48.83 -9.86 14.99
C SER A 664 -50.12 -9.12 14.61
N ASP A 665 -50.23 -8.67 13.37
CA ASP A 665 -51.21 -9.25 12.42
C ASP A 665 -51.08 -8.61 11.02
N GLY A 666 -51.37 -9.40 9.98
CA GLY A 666 -50.99 -9.04 8.62
C GLY A 666 -51.94 -8.07 7.90
N GLU A 667 -51.35 -7.05 7.28
CA GLU A 667 -51.66 -6.62 5.91
C GLU A 667 -50.37 -5.99 5.32
N ASN A 668 -50.06 -6.27 4.04
CA ASN A 668 -49.03 -5.50 3.31
C ASN A 668 -49.70 -4.27 2.69
N PRO A 669 -49.30 -3.04 3.07
CA PRO A 669 -49.33 -1.90 2.17
C PRO A 669 -47.91 -1.35 1.95
N LYS A 670 -47.42 -1.49 0.71
CA LYS A 670 -46.56 -0.55 -0.03
C LYS A 670 -45.39 0.11 0.72
N ASP A 671 -44.12 -0.15 0.39
CA ASP A 671 -43.47 0.24 -0.88
C ASP A 671 -43.90 1.63 -1.38
N GLU A 672 -43.45 2.68 -0.67
CA GLU A 672 -43.45 4.11 -1.08
C GLU A 672 -42.64 4.91 -0.02
N GLY A 673 -41.38 5.30 -0.30
CA GLY A 673 -40.57 6.17 0.58
C GLY A 673 -39.07 6.15 0.25
N GLN A 674 -38.50 7.30 -0.11
CA GLN A 674 -37.06 7.49 -0.31
C GLN A 674 -36.38 7.82 1.03
N ASN A 675 -35.08 7.54 1.21
CA ASN A 675 -34.34 8.03 2.38
C ASN A 675 -34.19 9.56 2.29
N GLU A 676 -35.17 10.28 2.86
CA GLU A 676 -35.09 11.72 3.11
C GLU A 676 -34.31 11.97 4.42
N PRO A 677 -33.47 13.01 4.50
CA PRO A 677 -32.66 13.30 5.69
C PRO A 677 -33.53 13.66 6.91
N GLU A 678 -33.02 13.34 8.10
CA GLU A 678 -33.61 13.83 9.36
C GLU A 678 -33.47 15.36 9.43
N VAL A 679 -34.61 16.04 9.53
CA VAL A 679 -34.70 17.50 9.58
C VAL A 679 -35.62 17.96 10.70
N TYR A 680 -35.34 19.15 11.24
CA TYR A 680 -36.26 19.84 12.14
C TYR A 680 -37.56 20.23 11.44
N THR A 681 -38.66 20.25 12.19
CA THR A 681 -39.90 20.89 11.74
C THR A 681 -39.75 22.42 11.69
N GLU A 682 -40.58 23.12 10.91
CA GLU A 682 -40.54 24.59 10.79
C GLU A 682 -40.65 25.29 12.17
N ASP A 683 -41.50 24.79 13.07
CA ASP A 683 -41.68 25.31 14.43
C ASP A 683 -40.44 25.05 15.34
N GLU A 684 -39.71 23.94 15.13
CA GLU A 684 -38.45 23.67 15.82
C GLU A 684 -37.32 24.57 15.29
N VAL A 685 -37.24 24.77 13.97
CA VAL A 685 -36.29 25.70 13.34
C VAL A 685 -36.46 27.10 13.93
N GLU A 686 -37.68 27.66 13.93
CA GLU A 686 -37.95 28.99 14.49
C GLU A 686 -37.51 29.09 15.97
N ALA A 687 -37.80 28.08 16.78
CA ALA A 687 -37.40 28.04 18.20
C ALA A 687 -35.88 27.99 18.41
N ILE A 688 -35.15 27.29 17.54
CA ILE A 688 -33.68 27.18 17.60
C ILE A 688 -33.04 28.47 17.10
N GLU A 689 -33.53 29.07 16.00
CA GLU A 689 -33.05 30.36 15.49
C GLU A 689 -33.24 31.47 16.54
N ASP A 690 -34.44 31.60 17.13
CA ASP A 690 -34.73 32.53 18.22
C ASP A 690 -33.78 32.33 19.41
N HIS A 691 -33.45 31.07 19.73
CA HIS A 691 -32.48 30.76 20.79
C HIS A 691 -31.07 31.20 20.40
N ILE A 692 -30.62 30.91 19.17
CA ILE A 692 -29.29 31.30 18.67
C ILE A 692 -29.14 32.82 18.66
N GLU A 693 -30.10 33.55 18.09
CA GLU A 693 -30.07 35.02 18.01
C GLU A 693 -30.05 35.67 19.39
N ARG A 694 -30.88 35.16 20.31
CA ARG A 694 -30.95 35.63 21.70
C ARG A 694 -29.67 35.34 22.50
N CYS A 695 -29.01 34.22 22.24
CA CYS A 695 -27.89 33.74 23.05
C CYS A 695 -26.50 34.13 22.53
N PHE A 696 -26.30 34.11 21.22
CA PHE A 696 -24.98 34.33 20.62
C PHE A 696 -24.93 35.62 19.78
N GLY A 697 -26.06 36.01 19.22
CA GLY A 697 -26.24 37.20 18.39
C GLY A 697 -26.85 36.88 17.02
N PRO A 698 -27.18 37.89 16.21
CA PRO A 698 -27.84 37.71 14.92
C PRO A 698 -26.94 36.95 13.93
N VAL A 699 -27.55 36.05 13.16
CA VAL A 699 -26.85 35.24 12.15
C VAL A 699 -26.49 36.14 10.96
N GLU A 700 -25.20 36.27 10.64
CA GLU A 700 -24.73 37.07 9.50
C GLU A 700 -24.70 36.25 8.22
N THR A 701 -24.34 34.98 8.32
CA THR A 701 -24.16 34.07 7.18
C THR A 701 -24.47 32.66 7.63
N VAL A 702 -25.18 31.91 6.78
CA VAL A 702 -25.31 30.46 6.94
C VAL A 702 -24.41 29.80 5.88
N LEU A 703 -23.54 28.90 6.32
CA LEU A 703 -22.79 28.02 5.41
C LEU A 703 -23.64 26.78 5.23
N HIS A 704 -24.48 26.80 4.19
CA HIS A 704 -25.45 25.74 3.99
C HIS A 704 -24.77 24.39 3.72
N GLU A 705 -25.35 23.33 4.27
CA GLU A 705 -25.11 21.99 3.78
C GLU A 705 -25.86 21.75 2.48
N LEU A 706 -25.23 21.00 1.59
CA LEU A 706 -25.67 20.87 0.20
C LEU A 706 -26.17 19.44 0.02
N VAL A 707 -25.30 18.44 0.18
CA VAL A 707 -25.71 17.04 0.37
C VAL A 707 -26.16 16.79 1.79
N SER A 708 -27.32 16.17 1.97
CA SER A 708 -27.79 15.67 3.27
C SER A 708 -28.12 14.18 3.16
N PRO A 709 -27.11 13.30 3.32
CA PRO A 709 -27.29 11.86 3.22
C PRO A 709 -27.91 11.24 4.48
N ASP A 710 -27.94 11.98 5.58
CA ASP A 710 -28.34 11.55 6.93
C ASP A 710 -29.11 12.66 7.67
N ILE A 711 -28.47 13.79 7.93
CA ILE A 711 -29.03 15.05 8.46
C ILE A 711 -28.60 16.22 7.58
N HIS A 712 -29.27 17.36 7.74
CA HIS A 712 -28.92 18.62 7.07
C HIS A 712 -28.26 19.59 8.07
N VAL A 713 -26.92 19.63 8.11
CA VAL A 713 -26.12 20.42 9.07
C VAL A 713 -25.56 21.70 8.45
N ASP A 714 -26.37 22.74 8.53
CA ASP A 714 -25.93 24.09 8.28
C ASP A 714 -24.95 24.57 9.36
N ILE A 715 -24.01 25.46 8.99
CA ILE A 715 -23.17 26.17 9.97
C ILE A 715 -23.57 27.64 10.02
N TYR A 716 -24.22 28.02 11.12
CA TYR A 716 -24.70 29.37 11.39
C TYR A 716 -23.55 30.23 11.92
N VAL A 717 -23.23 31.31 11.21
CA VAL A 717 -22.11 32.20 11.51
C VAL A 717 -22.63 33.49 12.15
N VAL A 718 -22.34 33.67 13.43
CA VAL A 718 -22.63 34.90 14.17
C VAL A 718 -21.38 35.78 14.19
N ALA A 719 -21.49 37.00 13.64
CA ALA A 719 -20.42 37.98 13.47
C ALA A 719 -19.88 38.56 14.79
N PRO A 720 -18.60 38.99 14.85
CA PRO A 720 -18.08 39.80 15.93
C PRO A 720 -18.88 41.10 16.11
N SER A 721 -19.15 41.48 17.35
CA SER A 721 -19.77 42.77 17.72
C SER A 721 -18.85 43.59 18.65
N GLU A 722 -19.19 44.85 18.90
CA GLU A 722 -18.43 45.70 19.84
C GLU A 722 -18.39 45.13 21.27
N GLU A 723 -19.40 44.34 21.66
CA GLU A 723 -19.47 43.67 22.96
C GLU A 723 -18.88 42.24 22.92
N ARG A 724 -18.73 41.65 21.73
CA ARG A 724 -18.34 40.26 21.50
C ARG A 724 -17.36 40.15 20.32
N ASN A 725 -16.08 40.44 20.54
CA ASN A 725 -15.07 40.49 19.48
C ASN A 725 -14.52 39.10 19.07
N TYR A 726 -15.41 38.19 18.66
CA TYR A 726 -15.12 36.87 18.10
C TYR A 726 -16.31 36.38 17.25
N TYR A 727 -16.08 35.52 16.26
CA TYR A 727 -17.14 34.77 15.58
C TYR A 727 -17.62 33.62 16.47
N THR A 728 -18.91 33.28 16.42
CA THR A 728 -19.36 31.94 16.84
C THR A 728 -19.91 31.24 15.60
N LEU A 729 -19.42 30.04 15.33
CA LEU A 729 -20.00 29.11 14.38
C LEU A 729 -20.82 28.11 15.19
N LEU A 730 -22.08 27.91 14.83
CA LEU A 730 -22.95 26.90 15.42
C LEU A 730 -23.40 25.92 14.36
N THR A 731 -23.53 24.64 14.70
CA THR A 731 -24.30 23.71 13.88
C THR A 731 -25.79 24.03 13.99
N MET A 732 -26.53 23.72 12.93
CA MET A 732 -27.98 23.78 12.86
C MET A 732 -28.43 22.57 12.06
N GLY A 733 -28.97 21.56 12.74
CA GLY A 733 -29.43 20.29 12.17
C GLY A 733 -28.82 19.05 12.83
N MET A 734 -27.79 19.19 13.67
CA MET A 734 -27.22 18.06 14.42
C MET A 734 -28.28 17.44 15.34
N GLY A 735 -29.04 18.28 16.03
CA GLY A 735 -30.07 17.83 16.97
C GLY A 735 -31.39 17.48 16.29
N ALA A 736 -31.48 17.45 14.95
CA ALA A 736 -32.61 16.84 14.26
C ALA A 736 -32.63 15.33 14.57
N HIS A 737 -31.45 14.71 14.52
CA HIS A 737 -31.24 13.33 14.95
C HIS A 737 -31.27 13.18 16.48
N ARG A 738 -31.87 12.07 16.95
CA ARG A 738 -31.84 11.66 18.36
C ARG A 738 -30.69 10.69 18.64
N MET A 739 -29.68 11.21 19.32
CA MET A 739 -28.48 10.49 19.75
C MET A 739 -28.79 9.33 20.71
N ASN A 740 -28.01 8.25 20.61
CA ASN A 740 -28.19 7.04 21.41
C ASN A 740 -27.65 7.21 22.85
N VAL A 741 -28.47 7.78 23.73
CA VAL A 741 -28.13 8.01 25.14
C VAL A 741 -28.49 6.79 26.00
N PRO A 742 -27.56 6.30 26.87
CA PRO A 742 -27.85 5.22 27.81
C PRO A 742 -29.10 5.48 28.66
N LYS A 743 -29.96 4.47 28.83
CA LYS A 743 -31.26 4.59 29.50
C LYS A 743 -31.16 5.07 30.96
N GLU A 744 -30.01 4.85 31.60
CA GLU A 744 -29.67 5.37 32.94
C GLU A 744 -29.51 6.90 32.99
N LEU A 745 -29.31 7.55 31.84
CA LEU A 745 -29.09 8.99 31.69
C LEU A 745 -30.30 9.74 31.09
N ALA A 746 -31.40 9.05 30.78
CA ALA A 746 -32.61 9.64 30.20
C ALA A 746 -33.26 10.74 31.08
N GLU A 747 -32.92 10.83 32.38
CA GLU A 747 -33.36 11.96 33.22
C GLU A 747 -32.67 13.29 32.92
N TYR A 748 -31.55 13.26 32.17
CA TYR A 748 -30.75 14.43 31.82
C TYR A 748 -31.07 15.04 30.45
N LYS A 749 -31.98 14.43 29.67
CA LYS A 749 -32.39 14.89 28.32
C LYS A 749 -31.20 15.19 27.39
N LEU A 750 -30.34 14.21 27.17
CA LEU A 750 -29.08 14.39 26.41
C LEU A 750 -29.21 13.92 24.95
N GLU A 751 -30.41 13.55 24.51
CA GLU A 751 -30.66 12.89 23.21
C GLU A 751 -30.52 13.82 22.01
N ARG A 752 -30.48 15.15 22.20
CA ARG A 752 -30.34 16.13 21.11
C ARG A 752 -29.32 17.20 21.50
N ALA A 753 -28.46 17.57 20.57
CA ALA A 753 -27.42 18.56 20.79
C ALA A 753 -27.08 19.38 19.54
N GLU A 754 -26.54 20.57 19.76
CA GLU A 754 -25.89 21.42 18.75
C GLU A 754 -24.52 21.86 19.29
N LEU A 755 -23.57 22.08 18.39
CA LEU A 755 -22.17 22.39 18.69
C LEU A 755 -21.83 23.82 18.30
N ALA A 756 -21.06 24.50 19.16
CA ALA A 756 -20.55 25.84 18.93
C ALA A 756 -19.02 25.87 18.97
N ILE A 757 -18.38 26.61 18.07
CA ILE A 757 -16.95 26.94 18.14
C ILE A 757 -16.73 28.45 18.00
N ALA A 758 -15.94 29.03 18.90
CA ALA A 758 -15.68 30.48 18.95
C ALA A 758 -14.33 30.80 18.30
N LEU A 759 -14.32 31.61 17.25
CA LEU A 759 -13.12 31.93 16.46
C LEU A 759 -12.74 33.42 16.57
N PRO A 760 -11.45 33.78 16.52
CA PRO A 760 -10.99 35.18 16.54
C PRO A 760 -11.68 36.05 15.50
N ALA A 761 -11.90 37.35 15.79
CA ALA A 761 -12.53 38.27 14.85
C ALA A 761 -11.74 38.51 13.54
N ASP A 762 -10.47 38.11 13.50
CA ASP A 762 -9.60 38.12 12.31
C ASP A 762 -9.52 36.75 11.59
N TRP A 763 -10.32 35.76 11.99
CA TRP A 763 -10.46 34.49 11.28
C TRP A 763 -11.12 34.68 9.92
N LYS A 764 -10.61 34.01 8.89
CA LYS A 764 -11.07 34.21 7.52
C LYS A 764 -12.13 33.18 7.12
N LEU A 765 -13.38 33.63 6.99
CA LEU A 765 -14.54 32.79 6.65
C LEU A 765 -15.10 33.05 5.24
N ASN A 766 -14.42 33.85 4.41
CA ASN A 766 -14.80 34.04 3.01
C ASN A 766 -14.46 32.80 2.16
N GLN A 767 -15.23 32.59 1.08
CA GLN A 767 -15.13 31.42 0.19
C GLN A 767 -13.72 31.11 -0.34
N GLU A 768 -12.90 32.12 -0.61
CA GLU A 768 -11.51 31.95 -1.07
C GLU A 768 -10.60 31.43 0.07
N SER A 769 -10.78 31.95 1.29
CA SER A 769 -9.91 31.61 2.41
C SER A 769 -10.24 30.25 3.05
N ILE A 770 -11.49 29.80 2.95
CA ILE A 770 -11.90 28.48 3.48
C ILE A 770 -11.50 27.30 2.57
N GLN A 771 -10.85 27.55 1.42
CA GLN A 771 -10.15 26.51 0.65
C GLN A 771 -8.81 26.10 1.29
N ASP A 772 -8.35 26.85 2.30
CA ASP A 772 -7.07 26.64 2.97
C ASP A 772 -7.32 26.08 4.38
N GLU A 773 -6.71 24.92 4.64
CA GLU A 773 -6.85 24.17 5.89
C GLU A 773 -6.59 25.01 7.14
N ARG A 774 -5.72 26.03 7.05
CA ARG A 774 -5.38 26.93 8.16
C ARG A 774 -6.59 27.71 8.69
N TRP A 775 -7.64 27.84 7.88
CA TRP A 775 -8.90 28.50 8.23
C TRP A 775 -10.10 27.55 8.25
N TYR A 776 -10.08 26.48 7.45
CA TYR A 776 -11.20 25.55 7.28
C TYR A 776 -11.38 24.54 8.42
N TRP A 777 -10.30 24.12 9.09
CA TRP A 777 -10.35 23.02 10.06
C TRP A 777 -11.44 23.12 11.15
N PRO A 778 -11.88 24.31 11.66
CA PRO A 778 -12.97 24.40 12.63
C PRO A 778 -14.33 24.02 12.04
N ILE A 779 -14.57 24.33 10.75
CA ILE A 779 -15.81 24.01 10.04
C ILE A 779 -15.87 22.49 9.81
N ARG A 780 -14.76 21.89 9.32
CA ARG A 780 -14.66 20.43 9.19
C ARG A 780 -14.84 19.74 10.53
N LEU A 781 -14.26 20.27 11.62
CA LEU A 781 -14.43 19.71 12.96
C LEU A 781 -15.90 19.75 13.41
N LEU A 782 -16.62 20.85 13.20
CA LEU A 782 -18.05 20.91 13.52
C LEU A 782 -18.86 19.89 12.70
N LYS A 783 -18.67 19.82 11.37
CA LYS A 783 -19.40 18.86 10.52
C LYS A 783 -19.09 17.40 10.85
N ALA A 784 -17.81 17.08 11.10
CA ALA A 784 -17.41 15.75 11.54
C ALA A 784 -18.04 15.38 12.89
N LEU A 785 -18.21 16.33 13.81
CA LEU A 785 -18.83 16.09 15.12
C LEU A 785 -20.36 16.10 15.10
N ALA A 786 -20.99 16.83 14.17
CA ALA A 786 -22.42 16.81 13.97
C ALA A 786 -22.91 15.45 13.43
N ARG A 787 -22.09 14.82 12.59
CA ARG A 787 -22.28 13.43 12.16
C ARG A 787 -21.75 12.40 13.14
N LEU A 788 -21.14 12.84 14.25
CA LEU A 788 -20.62 12.01 15.35
C LEU A 788 -21.66 11.65 16.44
N PRO A 789 -22.98 11.67 16.16
CA PRO A 789 -23.91 10.76 16.85
C PRO A 789 -24.52 9.67 15.95
N ILE A 790 -24.95 10.00 14.73
CA ILE A 790 -25.78 9.15 13.86
C ILE A 790 -25.16 7.81 13.52
N VAL A 791 -24.07 7.85 12.74
CA VAL A 791 -23.60 6.67 12.00
C VAL A 791 -23.12 5.57 12.92
N ASN A 792 -22.03 5.84 13.65
CA ASN A 792 -21.53 5.01 14.74
C ASN A 792 -22.49 5.09 15.98
N ASP A 793 -23.79 5.39 15.86
CA ASP A 793 -24.84 5.22 16.90
C ASP A 793 -24.43 5.57 18.35
N THR A 794 -24.02 6.83 18.62
CA THR A 794 -23.53 7.29 19.94
C THR A 794 -24.15 8.63 20.34
N TRP A 795 -23.63 9.25 21.41
CA TRP A 795 -24.06 10.53 21.93
C TRP A 795 -22.89 11.43 22.34
N LEU A 796 -23.07 12.74 22.16
CA LEU A 796 -22.12 13.76 22.54
C LEU A 796 -22.62 14.57 23.73
N ALA A 797 -21.79 14.70 24.77
CA ALA A 797 -22.09 15.48 25.94
C ALA A 797 -20.85 16.15 26.55
N TRP A 798 -21.10 16.97 27.57
CA TRP A 798 -20.07 17.63 28.35
C TRP A 798 -18.97 16.65 28.81
N GLY A 799 -17.71 17.06 28.65
CA GLY A 799 -16.55 16.26 29.01
C GLY A 799 -16.13 15.19 28.00
N HIS A 800 -16.89 14.96 26.91
CA HIS A 800 -16.47 14.07 25.82
C HIS A 800 -15.28 14.67 25.04
N THR A 801 -14.41 13.81 24.50
CA THR A 801 -13.12 14.17 23.90
C THR A 801 -12.73 13.22 22.78
N MET A 802 -12.11 13.72 21.71
CA MET A 802 -11.55 12.91 20.61
C MET A 802 -10.11 13.33 20.28
N ASP A 803 -9.29 12.37 19.83
CA ASP A 803 -7.94 12.60 19.29
C ASP A 803 -7.99 12.60 17.75
N ASN A 804 -7.51 13.67 17.12
CA ASN A 804 -7.37 13.77 15.66
C ASN A 804 -6.10 13.05 15.14
N THR A 805 -5.30 12.47 16.03
CA THR A 805 -4.01 11.77 15.81
C THR A 805 -2.87 12.64 15.25
N ARG A 806 -3.18 13.70 14.50
CA ARG A 806 -2.28 14.74 13.98
C ARG A 806 -2.87 16.13 14.29
N PRO A 807 -2.09 17.22 14.26
CA PRO A 807 -2.64 18.57 14.40
C PRO A 807 -3.69 18.90 13.35
N PHE A 808 -4.66 19.75 13.70
CA PHE A 808 -5.79 20.10 12.83
C PHE A 808 -5.37 20.84 11.55
N ALA A 809 -4.28 21.60 11.61
CA ALA A 809 -3.67 22.31 10.48
C ALA A 809 -2.17 22.56 10.74
N GLU A 810 -1.38 22.81 9.70
CA GLU A 810 0.09 23.00 9.81
C GLU A 810 0.52 24.17 10.73
N ASN A 811 -0.36 25.15 10.95
CA ASN A 811 -0.11 26.34 11.77
C ASN A 811 -0.49 26.20 13.24
N THR A 812 -0.79 24.97 13.72
CA THR A 812 -1.08 24.70 15.13
C THR A 812 -0.56 23.33 15.56
N GLU A 813 -0.39 23.12 16.87
CA GLU A 813 -0.16 21.78 17.47
C GLU A 813 -1.43 21.22 18.14
N LEU A 814 -2.55 21.96 18.10
CA LEU A 814 -3.86 21.51 18.58
C LEU A 814 -4.30 20.30 17.73
N CYS A 815 -4.62 19.19 18.39
CA CYS A 815 -4.86 17.89 17.75
C CYS A 815 -5.98 17.06 18.42
N ALA A 816 -6.74 17.66 19.32
CA ALA A 816 -7.85 17.02 20.04
C ALA A 816 -8.89 18.08 20.42
N PHE A 817 -10.01 17.69 21.02
CA PHE A 817 -10.94 18.63 21.65
C PHE A 817 -11.55 18.06 22.94
N ILE A 818 -12.19 18.93 23.72
CA ILE A 818 -13.17 18.60 24.77
C ILE A 818 -14.46 19.39 24.54
N LEU A 819 -15.61 18.79 24.85
CA LEU A 819 -16.90 19.48 24.92
C LEU A 819 -17.10 20.11 26.30
N ALA A 820 -17.41 21.40 26.34
CA ALA A 820 -17.89 22.11 27.52
C ALA A 820 -19.31 22.64 27.27
N GLY A 821 -20.00 23.19 28.26
CA GLY A 821 -21.28 23.87 28.02
C GLY A 821 -21.06 25.13 27.16
N ALA A 822 -21.99 25.43 26.24
CA ALA A 822 -21.89 26.59 25.36
C ALA A 822 -21.62 27.90 26.13
N GLN A 823 -20.74 28.73 25.55
CA GLN A 823 -20.29 29.98 26.15
C GLN A 823 -21.04 31.16 25.54
N SER A 824 -21.80 31.87 26.38
CA SER A 824 -22.64 33.01 26.00
C SER A 824 -22.58 34.08 27.10
N PRO A 825 -22.70 35.38 26.76
CA PRO A 825 -22.91 36.45 27.75
C PRO A 825 -24.32 36.44 28.37
N VAL A 826 -25.24 35.60 27.87
CA VAL A 826 -26.62 35.47 28.33
C VAL A 826 -26.79 34.16 29.12
N GLU A 827 -27.48 34.22 30.26
CA GLU A 827 -27.75 33.04 31.08
C GLU A 827 -28.77 32.10 30.40
N GLY A 828 -28.65 30.79 30.64
CA GLY A 828 -29.60 29.79 30.12
C GLY A 828 -29.43 29.44 28.64
N CYS A 829 -28.24 29.65 28.07
CA CYS A 829 -27.97 29.39 26.64
C CYS A 829 -27.41 28.01 26.32
N GLN A 830 -27.24 27.15 27.33
CA GLN A 830 -26.75 25.77 27.19
C GLN A 830 -27.85 24.78 26.81
N VAL A 831 -29.13 25.18 26.86
CA VAL A 831 -30.28 24.35 26.49
C VAL A 831 -31.31 25.22 25.77
N CYS A 832 -31.78 24.79 24.60
CA CYS A 832 -32.99 25.30 23.95
C CYS A 832 -34.16 24.36 24.29
N THR A 833 -35.34 24.90 24.60
CA THR A 833 -36.56 24.11 24.80
C THR A 833 -37.45 24.25 23.57
N LEU A 834 -37.81 23.11 22.97
CA LEU A 834 -38.60 23.02 21.76
C LEU A 834 -40.12 23.15 22.01
N PRO A 835 -40.93 23.41 20.98
CA PRO A 835 -42.38 23.62 21.12
C PRO A 835 -43.16 22.46 21.76
N ASP A 836 -42.66 21.22 21.63
CA ASP A 836 -43.23 20.01 22.23
C ASP A 836 -42.82 19.78 23.70
N GLY A 837 -41.84 20.55 24.20
CA GLY A 837 -41.26 20.43 25.54
C GLY A 837 -39.99 19.56 25.62
N ASP A 838 -39.46 19.12 24.48
CA ASP A 838 -38.15 18.49 24.36
C ASP A 838 -37.00 19.53 24.45
N GLU A 839 -35.76 19.07 24.60
CA GLU A 839 -34.60 19.95 24.85
C GLU A 839 -33.40 19.63 23.94
N ILE A 840 -32.74 20.68 23.43
CA ILE A 840 -31.49 20.59 22.65
C ILE A 840 -30.35 21.20 23.48
N ASN A 841 -29.29 20.43 23.70
CA ASN A 841 -28.11 20.84 24.46
C ASN A 841 -27.09 21.55 23.56
N PHE A 842 -26.61 22.72 23.98
CA PHE A 842 -25.58 23.46 23.25
C PHE A 842 -24.21 23.28 23.91
N TYR A 843 -23.25 22.69 23.17
CA TYR A 843 -21.89 22.45 23.66
C TYR A 843 -20.82 23.30 22.95
N GLN A 844 -19.92 23.88 23.72
CA GLN A 844 -18.71 24.55 23.23
C GLN A 844 -17.63 23.51 22.91
N VAL A 845 -17.20 23.44 21.65
CA VAL A 845 -15.99 22.70 21.26
C VAL A 845 -14.76 23.49 21.70
N LEU A 846 -13.89 22.87 22.49
CA LEU A 846 -12.63 23.44 22.98
C LEU A 846 -11.43 22.62 22.49
N PRO A 847 -10.65 23.11 21.51
CA PRO A 847 -9.45 22.43 21.01
C PRO A 847 -8.35 22.26 22.06
N LEU A 848 -7.70 21.09 22.06
CA LEU A 848 -6.67 20.64 23.00
C LEU A 848 -5.34 20.28 22.32
N TYR A 849 -4.24 20.46 23.05
CA TYR A 849 -2.96 19.81 22.73
C TYR A 849 -2.95 18.34 23.21
N ARG A 850 -2.04 17.53 22.65
CA ARG A 850 -1.96 16.08 22.94
C ARG A 850 -1.84 15.77 24.44
N ASN A 851 -0.94 16.46 25.12
CA ASN A 851 -0.68 16.31 26.55
C ASN A 851 -1.84 16.83 27.44
N GLU A 852 -2.69 17.72 26.94
CA GLU A 852 -3.90 18.18 27.64
C GLU A 852 -5.00 17.13 27.55
N LEU A 853 -5.16 16.48 26.38
CA LEU A 853 -5.99 15.28 26.24
C LEU A 853 -5.49 14.14 27.15
N GLU A 854 -4.19 13.83 27.11
CA GLU A 854 -3.58 12.82 28.00
C GLU A 854 -3.81 13.13 29.48
N TYR A 855 -3.74 14.41 29.88
CA TYR A 855 -4.04 14.84 31.25
C TYR A 855 -5.49 14.55 31.65
N LYS A 856 -6.46 14.83 30.77
CA LYS A 856 -7.88 14.50 30.96
C LYS A 856 -8.11 12.99 31.06
N LEU A 857 -7.45 12.20 30.22
CA LEU A 857 -7.53 10.74 30.25
C LEU A 857 -6.92 10.12 31.52
N GLN A 858 -5.99 10.81 32.18
CA GLN A 858 -5.38 10.40 33.45
C GLN A 858 -6.16 10.88 34.70
N HIS A 859 -7.03 11.87 34.55
CA HIS A 859 -7.81 12.48 35.64
C HIS A 859 -9.30 12.40 35.26
N ASP A 860 -9.92 13.55 34.96
CA ASP A 860 -11.30 13.66 34.49
C ASP A 860 -11.49 15.01 33.74
N ALA A 861 -12.72 15.28 33.28
CA ALA A 861 -13.06 16.50 32.56
C ALA A 861 -13.02 17.75 33.44
N ASP A 862 -13.52 17.67 34.69
CA ASP A 862 -13.48 18.77 35.66
C ASP A 862 -12.03 19.21 35.93
N ALA A 863 -11.14 18.25 36.20
CA ALA A 863 -9.74 18.51 36.49
C ALA A 863 -8.98 19.16 35.31
N LEU A 864 -9.36 18.88 34.06
CA LEU A 864 -8.82 19.60 32.90
C LEU A 864 -9.43 21.00 32.79
N LEU A 865 -10.75 21.14 32.89
CA LEU A 865 -11.45 22.41 32.70
C LEU A 865 -11.09 23.44 33.79
N ASP A 866 -10.90 23.00 35.05
CA ASP A 866 -10.34 23.83 36.14
C ASP A 866 -8.95 24.39 35.80
N ARG A 867 -8.11 23.62 35.09
CA ARG A 867 -6.80 24.08 34.61
C ARG A 867 -6.90 24.99 33.39
N MET A 868 -7.99 24.89 32.63
CA MET A 868 -8.29 25.74 31.48
C MET A 868 -9.05 27.03 31.86
N ALA A 869 -9.38 27.27 33.13
CA ALA A 869 -10.17 28.44 33.56
C ALA A 869 -9.55 29.81 33.18
N ASP A 870 -8.22 29.90 33.06
CA ASP A 870 -7.49 31.10 32.61
C ASP A 870 -7.33 31.16 31.06
N ILE A 871 -7.78 30.14 30.32
CA ILE A 871 -7.71 30.03 28.87
C ILE A 871 -9.03 30.51 28.26
N SER A 872 -8.95 31.37 27.25
CA SER A 872 -10.15 31.79 26.50
C SER A 872 -10.71 30.61 25.71
N PHE A 873 -12.04 30.46 25.74
CA PHE A 873 -12.78 29.53 24.87
C PHE A 873 -12.71 29.93 23.39
N VAL A 874 -12.32 31.17 23.08
CA VAL A 874 -12.04 31.61 21.70
C VAL A 874 -10.75 30.96 21.24
N VAL A 875 -10.85 30.14 20.19
CA VAL A 875 -9.75 29.35 19.63
C VAL A 875 -8.57 30.23 19.26
N ARG A 876 -7.38 29.88 19.73
CA ARG A 876 -6.11 30.48 19.29
C ARG A 876 -5.11 29.39 19.01
N THR A 877 -4.65 29.33 17.76
CA THR A 877 -3.75 28.27 17.25
C THR A 877 -2.39 28.25 17.94
N ASP A 878 -1.99 29.37 18.54
CA ASP A 878 -0.73 29.61 19.26
C ASP A 878 -0.91 29.73 20.78
N ARG A 879 -2.07 29.33 21.33
CA ARG A 879 -2.34 29.50 22.78
C ARG A 879 -1.30 28.77 23.62
N ARG A 880 -1.06 29.28 24.83
CA ARG A 880 -0.21 28.57 25.79
C ARG A 880 -0.81 27.19 26.12
N ASN A 881 0.02 26.16 26.06
CA ASN A 881 -0.26 24.84 26.61
C ASN A 881 -0.26 24.90 28.15
N ILE A 882 -1.33 24.39 28.78
CA ILE A 882 -1.50 24.41 30.24
C ILE A 882 -0.80 23.25 30.96
N ILE A 883 -0.53 22.16 30.26
CA ILE A 883 0.25 21.01 30.74
C ILE A 883 1.69 21.14 30.20
N ARG A 884 2.69 20.68 30.95
CA ARG A 884 4.12 20.80 30.62
C ARG A 884 4.88 19.52 30.96
#